data_AF-A0A0D9NY40-F1
#
_entry.id   AF-A0A0D9NY40-F1
#
_cell.length_a   1.000
_cell.length_b   1.000
_cell.length_c   1.000
_cell.angle_alpha   90.00
_cell.angle_beta   90.00
_cell.angle_gamma   90.00
#
_symmetry.space_group_name_H-M   'P 1'
#
loop_
_entity.id
_entity.type
_entity.pdbx_description
1 polymer ?
#
loop_
_entity_poly.entity_id
_entity_poly.type
_entity_poly.pdbx_seq_one_letter_code
_entity_poly.pdbx_strand_id
1 'polypeptide(L)'
;MTSGRKRKRHERDASNSDNGVVACDGPVRRDLLRHAYATVLTLREYALLKLPSSSRLRRKKISSLGKGNSVSELEAAVSEFLNSTLICDSKAILQTDNASYAQWLSFSQNGDESHVTISGDLPESENTLSELVDFAIWSHFNRQKTPGTWPKHLLCDGYRKRTKEGDPQNTSIPGVWREYPNHHAAALRRQPWPQVLALLGHSGQRVMVDLLIERSIFVTIDAGIGNYYQISGIPLSELQFGGNRSSSNEPRKPSDISLFGLHNVFTSNVNVSETAQKFQDYTSREEEIKEFTKDPKHCSKDGTPKLPKRLRGEAWRLVQRLQIGGSRAYESSFPLDARSQVTDLDKGQRRIEPSAPVATNDRQQITPTPKPPLGGFQSNSVVELATSSSQVSAFCQAALTHIVPNDFWGTGETLSHNKAMFLRSVDHFIRLRRFETMTLHEMYQGMKTTHIPWLQPPGMGTQKASLTDINKRCELFYEFLYYVFDSLLIPLIQTNFYVTESNTHRYQVFYFHHDVWRRIAEPTLSVMKSDMFEEMTITSANEILESRDLGFSQIRLLPKGQKLRPIMNLRRRQPTRTAAKVLKRSINFFLGPVHTALRFEKMTNPQRLASSLFSVSDMYAKLKMFKRSLPSGSSQLFFAKVDVQSAFDTIPQDAIIQLMKSIPSQQGYTFAKHAEVQPGERAMMAPEKTATKAIRRWHASVLTRDMPPFVDRLRHDLASKKRNTVFVDRVALEGWDTESLLSLLADHVQRNLVKIGKKYYRQKRGIPQGSVLSSFLCNYFYADLERKHLGFLLSPDCLLMRLIDDFLLITLDKNKAVRFVETMHHGVPEYGVEVSPGKTLVNFDMQIDGKPVCKVGTTGFPYCGTRIDDRSLDITKDGEAKAAICVSNSLTVDYGRSAGQNFQRKVINAFKIQSHLMFFDTSHNAPRTVLDSLRGAFAETARKMWAYIRCLPKGRQPSTALITRTILKVSEVAFSIISSKSRKLRYPEYSCCIHKGQVMSAANDAFLDVLGKKQANYGPVIAWLKAQNKKSSAT
;
A
#
# COMPACT_ATOMS: atom_id res chain seq x y z
N MET A 1 49.65 -47.76 -57.06
CA MET A 1 48.44 -48.12 -56.30
C MET A 1 48.58 -47.60 -54.86
N THR A 2 47.54 -46.91 -54.37
CA THR A 2 47.05 -46.80 -52.96
C THR A 2 48.05 -46.57 -51.81
N SER A 3 47.87 -45.70 -50.81
CA SER A 3 46.89 -44.66 -50.46
C SER A 3 47.48 -43.90 -49.26
N GLY A 4 47.56 -42.56 -49.30
CA GLY A 4 48.16 -41.74 -48.23
C GLY A 4 47.13 -41.01 -47.37
N ARG A 5 47.11 -41.28 -46.06
CA ARG A 5 46.24 -40.62 -45.06
C ARG A 5 47.02 -39.51 -44.33
N LYS A 6 46.70 -38.23 -44.59
CA LYS A 6 47.24 -37.07 -43.85
C LYS A 6 46.27 -36.62 -42.75
N ARG A 7 46.79 -36.55 -41.52
CA ARG A 7 46.16 -35.95 -40.32
C ARG A 7 46.04 -34.42 -40.49
N LYS A 8 44.87 -33.85 -40.20
CA LYS A 8 44.59 -32.41 -40.29
C LYS A 8 44.73 -31.75 -38.91
N ARG A 9 45.67 -30.81 -38.79
CA ARG A 9 45.87 -29.89 -37.67
C ARG A 9 44.79 -28.80 -37.77
N HIS A 10 44.07 -28.51 -36.68
CA HIS A 10 43.16 -27.36 -36.60
C HIS A 10 43.97 -26.12 -36.22
N GLU A 11 44.04 -25.15 -37.13
CA GLU A 11 44.56 -23.81 -36.88
C GLU A 11 43.56 -22.98 -36.06
N ARG A 12 44.12 -22.16 -35.17
CA ARG A 12 43.42 -21.21 -34.31
C ARG A 12 43.18 -19.95 -35.13
N ASP A 13 41.92 -19.54 -35.28
CA ASP A 13 41.60 -18.17 -35.69
C ASP A 13 41.20 -17.35 -34.47
N ALA A 14 41.97 -16.29 -34.25
CA ALA A 14 41.79 -15.29 -33.21
C ALA A 14 40.81 -14.20 -33.72
N SER A 15 39.65 -14.08 -33.07
CA SER A 15 38.88 -12.83 -33.02
C SER A 15 37.84 -12.90 -31.90
N ASN A 16 38.31 -13.00 -30.66
CA ASN A 16 37.50 -12.73 -29.48
C ASN A 16 38.06 -11.47 -28.81
N SER A 17 37.92 -10.33 -29.48
CA SER A 17 38.05 -9.02 -28.85
C SER A 17 36.75 -8.70 -28.12
N ASP A 18 36.66 -9.23 -26.91
CA ASP A 18 35.66 -8.90 -25.91
C ASP A 18 35.86 -7.45 -25.46
N ASN A 19 35.33 -6.51 -26.25
CA ASN A 19 35.19 -5.10 -25.90
C ASN A 19 33.87 -4.60 -26.48
N GLY A 20 32.78 -5.00 -25.83
CA GLY A 20 31.43 -4.55 -26.15
C GLY A 20 30.62 -4.46 -24.87
N VAL A 21 30.56 -3.25 -24.29
CA VAL A 21 29.70 -2.80 -23.20
C VAL A 21 28.54 -3.78 -22.92
N VAL A 22 28.69 -4.62 -21.90
CA VAL A 22 27.57 -5.39 -21.34
C VAL A 22 26.56 -4.36 -20.85
N ALA A 23 25.46 -4.18 -21.59
CA ALA A 23 24.38 -3.29 -21.20
C ALA A 23 23.90 -3.69 -19.80
N CYS A 24 24.17 -2.85 -18.82
CA CYS A 24 23.83 -3.08 -17.42
C CYS A 24 22.31 -3.33 -17.32
N ASP A 25 21.94 -4.57 -16.98
CA ASP A 25 20.55 -5.01 -16.96
C ASP A 25 19.78 -4.27 -15.86
N GLY A 26 18.95 -3.31 -16.28
CA GLY A 26 18.22 -2.42 -15.39
C GLY A 26 17.21 -3.18 -14.50
N PRO A 27 16.85 -2.66 -13.31
CA PRO A 27 15.94 -3.34 -12.38
C PRO A 27 14.57 -3.70 -12.98
N VAL A 28 14.07 -2.93 -13.94
CA VAL A 28 12.80 -3.25 -14.63
C VAL A 28 12.95 -4.52 -15.49
N ARG A 29 14.00 -4.61 -16.30
CA ARG A 29 14.25 -5.77 -17.16
C ARG A 29 14.50 -7.03 -16.32
N ARG A 30 15.40 -6.95 -15.33
CA ARG A 30 15.76 -8.07 -14.46
C ARG A 30 14.65 -8.51 -13.50
N ASP A 31 14.07 -7.57 -12.75
CA ASP A 31 13.27 -7.90 -11.57
C ASP A 31 11.76 -7.80 -11.79
N LEU A 32 11.32 -7.20 -12.90
CA LEU A 32 9.90 -7.08 -13.23
C LEU A 32 9.56 -7.90 -14.48
N LEU A 33 10.20 -7.61 -15.61
CA LEU A 33 9.83 -8.21 -16.89
C LEU A 33 10.22 -9.69 -16.99
N ARG A 34 11.43 -10.10 -16.58
CA ARG A 34 11.81 -11.53 -16.54
C ARG A 34 11.00 -12.39 -15.57
N HIS A 35 10.29 -11.77 -14.63
CA HIS A 35 9.36 -12.49 -13.75
C HIS A 35 7.96 -12.64 -14.38
N ALA A 36 7.55 -11.71 -15.25
CA ALA A 36 6.29 -11.82 -16.00
C ALA A 36 6.43 -12.67 -17.26
N TYR A 37 7.55 -12.55 -17.97
CA TYR A 37 7.77 -13.07 -19.31
C TYR A 37 8.90 -14.10 -19.31
N ALA A 38 8.80 -15.14 -20.15
CA ALA A 38 9.85 -16.15 -20.30
C ALA A 38 11.07 -15.58 -21.04
N THR A 39 10.83 -14.71 -22.02
CA THR A 39 11.87 -14.13 -22.88
C THR A 39 11.80 -12.61 -22.82
N VAL A 40 12.94 -11.93 -22.65
CA VAL A 40 13.06 -10.46 -22.65
C VAL A 40 14.29 -10.03 -23.45
N LEU A 41 14.07 -9.59 -24.69
CA LEU A 41 15.10 -9.19 -25.64
C LEU A 41 15.04 -7.69 -25.91
N THR A 42 16.14 -7.09 -26.36
CA THR A 42 16.07 -5.77 -27.02
C THR A 42 15.43 -5.91 -28.40
N LEU A 43 14.88 -4.83 -28.94
CA LEU A 43 14.33 -4.83 -30.30
C LEU A 43 15.40 -5.20 -31.34
N ARG A 44 16.66 -4.82 -31.12
CA ARG A 44 17.80 -5.26 -31.94
C ARG A 44 18.02 -6.77 -31.88
N GLU A 45 18.09 -7.34 -30.68
CA GLU A 45 18.26 -8.78 -30.46
C GLU A 45 17.12 -9.57 -31.11
N TYR A 46 15.88 -9.09 -30.95
CA TYR A 46 14.68 -9.70 -31.53
C TYR A 46 14.67 -9.64 -33.06
N ALA A 47 14.96 -8.48 -33.65
CA ALA A 47 15.05 -8.30 -35.09
C ALA A 47 16.13 -9.23 -35.70
N LEU A 48 17.31 -9.28 -35.08
CA LEU A 48 18.36 -10.18 -35.51
C LEU A 48 17.94 -11.64 -35.37
N LEU A 49 17.24 -12.04 -34.30
CA LEU A 49 16.78 -13.42 -34.13
C LEU A 49 15.78 -13.84 -35.23
N LYS A 50 14.85 -12.96 -35.61
CA LYS A 50 13.76 -13.26 -36.55
C LYS A 50 14.14 -13.14 -38.03
N LEU A 51 15.18 -12.39 -38.36
CA LEU A 51 15.66 -12.29 -39.74
C LEU A 51 16.26 -13.62 -40.24
N PRO A 52 15.88 -14.08 -41.45
CA PRO A 52 16.44 -15.29 -42.05
C PRO A 52 17.98 -15.28 -42.09
N SER A 53 18.59 -16.45 -41.96
CA SER A 53 20.06 -16.60 -42.08
C SER A 53 20.60 -16.19 -43.45
N SER A 54 19.75 -16.21 -44.48
CA SER A 54 20.04 -15.71 -45.84
C SER A 54 20.19 -14.19 -45.90
N SER A 55 19.65 -13.42 -44.95
CA SER A 55 19.71 -11.94 -44.90
C SER A 55 21.02 -11.42 -44.26
N ARG A 56 22.18 -11.95 -44.69
CA ARG A 56 23.50 -11.69 -44.07
C ARG A 56 23.88 -10.21 -44.02
N LEU A 57 23.71 -9.48 -45.12
CA LEU A 57 24.04 -8.06 -45.23
C LEU A 57 23.18 -7.19 -44.29
N ARG A 58 21.87 -7.48 -44.19
CA ARG A 58 20.94 -6.75 -43.30
C ARG A 58 21.24 -7.03 -41.84
N ARG A 59 21.50 -8.28 -41.48
CA ARG A 59 21.93 -8.66 -40.12
C ARG A 59 23.22 -7.94 -39.73
N LYS A 60 24.20 -7.86 -40.63
CA LYS A 60 25.45 -7.10 -40.41
C LYS A 60 25.14 -5.61 -40.19
N LYS A 61 24.31 -5.01 -41.05
CA LYS A 61 23.90 -3.60 -40.98
C LYS A 61 23.16 -3.27 -39.68
N ILE A 62 22.18 -4.06 -39.27
CA ILE A 62 21.46 -3.90 -38.00
C ILE A 62 22.40 -4.11 -36.81
N SER A 63 23.38 -5.02 -36.91
CA SER A 63 24.36 -5.24 -35.83
C SER A 63 25.39 -4.11 -35.71
N SER A 64 25.74 -3.43 -36.81
CA SER A 64 26.72 -2.34 -36.86
C SER A 64 26.08 -0.94 -36.81
N LEU A 65 24.75 -0.82 -36.86
CA LEU A 65 24.05 0.46 -36.83
C LEU A 65 24.43 1.24 -35.55
N GLY A 66 24.93 2.46 -35.73
CA GLY A 66 25.44 3.34 -34.66
C GLY A 66 26.89 3.09 -34.23
N LYS A 67 27.66 2.25 -34.95
CA LYS A 67 29.09 1.97 -34.70
C LYS A 67 29.94 2.48 -35.87
N GLY A 68 30.28 3.77 -35.89
CA GLY A 68 31.12 4.41 -36.91
C GLY A 68 31.54 5.84 -36.51
N ASN A 69 32.56 6.42 -37.17
CA ASN A 69 33.10 7.75 -36.83
C ASN A 69 32.24 8.93 -37.33
N SER A 70 31.29 8.69 -38.24
CA SER A 70 30.34 9.68 -38.78
C SER A 70 28.93 9.08 -38.85
N VAL A 71 28.18 9.10 -37.74
CA VAL A 71 26.81 8.59 -37.66
C VAL A 71 25.84 9.76 -37.76
N SER A 72 24.84 9.67 -38.64
CA SER A 72 23.80 10.70 -38.72
C SER A 72 22.95 10.73 -37.44
N GLU A 73 22.38 11.89 -37.09
CA GLU A 73 21.53 12.03 -35.90
C GLU A 73 20.35 11.04 -35.91
N LEU A 74 19.76 10.81 -37.09
CA LEU A 74 18.70 9.84 -37.30
C LEU A 74 19.16 8.39 -37.04
N GLU A 75 20.33 8.00 -37.55
CA GLU A 75 20.89 6.66 -37.30
C GLU A 75 21.24 6.45 -35.83
N ALA A 76 21.72 7.48 -35.14
CA ALA A 76 21.98 7.44 -33.70
C ALA A 76 20.67 7.23 -32.92
N ALA A 77 19.63 7.98 -33.23
CA ALA A 77 18.31 7.85 -32.60
C ALA A 77 17.67 6.47 -32.83
N VAL A 78 17.70 5.96 -34.07
CA VAL A 78 17.20 4.60 -34.38
C VAL A 78 18.05 3.53 -33.69
N SER A 79 19.37 3.70 -33.64
CA SER A 79 20.27 2.78 -32.96
C SER A 79 19.98 2.69 -31.46
N GLU A 80 19.80 3.83 -30.80
CA GLU A 80 19.43 3.92 -29.39
C GLU A 80 18.05 3.30 -29.14
N PHE A 81 17.06 3.59 -29.99
CA PHE A 81 15.72 3.01 -29.91
C PHE A 81 15.73 1.47 -29.99
N LEU A 82 16.51 0.90 -30.92
CA LEU A 82 16.66 -0.55 -31.07
C LEU A 82 17.31 -1.23 -29.85
N ASN A 83 18.21 -0.53 -29.15
CA ASN A 83 18.92 -1.06 -27.98
C ASN A 83 18.14 -0.90 -26.68
N SER A 84 17.30 0.14 -26.60
CA SER A 84 16.57 0.52 -25.40
C SER A 84 15.16 -0.10 -25.32
N THR A 85 14.50 -0.30 -26.46
CA THR A 85 13.17 -0.92 -26.54
C THR A 85 13.24 -2.41 -26.21
N LEU A 86 12.37 -2.88 -25.31
CA LEU A 86 12.32 -4.27 -24.84
C LEU A 86 11.11 -5.00 -25.41
N ILE A 87 11.35 -6.19 -25.95
CA ILE A 87 10.35 -7.11 -26.48
C ILE A 87 10.24 -8.30 -25.55
N CYS A 88 9.02 -8.57 -25.09
CA CYS A 88 8.75 -9.60 -24.09
C CYS A 88 7.73 -10.64 -24.60
N ASP A 89 7.95 -11.90 -24.23
CA ASP A 89 7.06 -13.01 -24.57
C ASP A 89 6.83 -13.96 -23.38
N SER A 90 5.60 -14.43 -23.25
CA SER A 90 5.17 -15.44 -22.29
C SER A 90 5.70 -16.83 -22.61
N LYS A 91 5.94 -17.15 -23.90
CA LYS A 91 6.51 -18.42 -24.36
C LYS A 91 7.99 -18.26 -24.73
N ALA A 92 8.71 -19.38 -24.80
CA ALA A 92 10.02 -19.39 -25.44
C ALA A 92 9.81 -19.13 -26.94
N ILE A 93 10.61 -18.24 -27.54
CA ILE A 93 10.49 -17.88 -28.96
C ILE A 93 10.96 -19.07 -29.79
N LEU A 94 10.07 -20.04 -29.99
CA LEU A 94 10.19 -21.10 -30.99
C LEU A 94 9.58 -20.57 -32.31
N GLN A 95 9.99 -21.17 -33.43
CA GLN A 95 9.80 -20.69 -34.81
C GLN A 95 8.47 -19.95 -35.10
N THR A 96 8.56 -18.94 -35.97
CA THR A 96 7.48 -18.03 -36.37
C THR A 96 6.23 -18.78 -36.84
N ASP A 97 5.07 -18.47 -36.26
CA ASP A 97 3.79 -18.99 -36.70
C ASP A 97 3.44 -18.38 -38.07
N ASN A 98 3.46 -19.21 -39.11
CA ASN A 98 3.17 -18.79 -40.49
C ASN A 98 1.70 -18.44 -40.70
N ALA A 99 0.79 -18.89 -39.82
CA ALA A 99 -0.64 -18.69 -39.99
C ALA A 99 -1.05 -17.22 -39.92
N SER A 100 -0.44 -16.44 -39.01
CA SER A 100 -0.77 -15.01 -38.84
C SER A 100 -0.29 -14.16 -40.01
N TYR A 101 0.83 -14.53 -40.65
CA TYR A 101 1.33 -13.81 -41.83
C TYR A 101 0.54 -14.15 -43.10
N ALA A 102 0.04 -15.38 -43.24
CA ALA A 102 -0.87 -15.73 -44.34
C ALA A 102 -2.19 -14.94 -44.25
N GLN A 103 -2.73 -14.75 -43.04
CA GLN A 103 -3.91 -13.90 -42.81
C GLN A 103 -3.65 -12.43 -43.17
N TRP A 104 -2.45 -11.92 -42.92
CA TRP A 104 -2.05 -10.57 -43.32
C TRP A 104 -2.11 -10.39 -44.85
N LEU A 105 -1.56 -11.34 -45.61
CA LEU A 105 -1.59 -11.29 -47.08
C LEU A 105 -3.02 -11.25 -47.63
N SER A 106 -3.96 -11.97 -46.99
CA SER A 106 -5.38 -11.89 -47.34
C SER A 106 -6.06 -10.56 -46.95
N PHE A 107 -5.51 -9.85 -45.97
CA PHE A 107 -6.08 -8.60 -45.44
C PHE A 107 -5.62 -7.36 -46.20
N SER A 108 -4.34 -7.29 -46.59
CA SER A 108 -3.74 -6.10 -47.25
C SER A 108 -4.11 -5.99 -48.73
N GLN A 109 -4.63 -7.04 -49.37
CA GLN A 109 -4.96 -7.09 -50.82
C GLN A 109 -3.81 -6.67 -51.78
N ASN A 110 -2.59 -6.47 -51.28
CA ASN A 110 -1.43 -6.02 -52.04
C ASN A 110 -0.59 -7.19 -52.57
N GLY A 111 -0.27 -7.16 -53.86
CA GLY A 111 0.77 -7.96 -54.50
C GLY A 111 2.17 -7.41 -54.19
N ASP A 112 3.17 -8.29 -54.29
CA ASP A 112 4.58 -8.06 -53.91
C ASP A 112 5.27 -7.12 -54.92
N GLU A 113 5.43 -5.82 -54.60
CA GLU A 113 6.28 -4.88 -55.37
C GLU A 113 7.24 -4.08 -54.47
N SER A 114 8.41 -3.73 -55.03
CA SER A 114 9.66 -3.57 -54.29
C SER A 114 10.52 -2.37 -54.72
N HIS A 115 11.02 -1.56 -53.77
CA HIS A 115 12.34 -0.90 -53.82
C HIS A 115 12.90 -0.65 -52.39
N VAL A 116 14.23 -0.73 -52.17
CA VAL A 116 14.88 -0.63 -50.83
C VAL A 116 16.07 0.33 -50.85
N THR A 117 15.96 1.45 -50.13
CA THR A 117 17.08 2.30 -49.65
C THR A 117 16.71 2.87 -48.27
N ILE A 118 17.69 3.25 -47.42
CA ILE A 118 17.37 3.95 -46.12
C ILE A 118 16.67 5.30 -46.40
N SER A 119 16.88 5.84 -47.59
CA SER A 119 16.26 7.05 -48.13
C SER A 119 15.06 6.77 -49.05
N GLY A 120 14.58 5.53 -49.15
CA GLY A 120 13.52 5.10 -50.06
C GLY A 120 12.16 5.08 -49.38
N ASP A 121 11.23 5.84 -49.95
CA ASP A 121 9.79 5.97 -49.68
C ASP A 121 9.33 5.66 -48.25
N LEU A 122 9.81 6.49 -47.31
CA LEU A 122 9.22 6.61 -45.96
C LEU A 122 7.68 6.66 -45.97
N PRO A 123 7.01 7.35 -46.93
CA PRO A 123 5.55 7.33 -47.02
C PRO A 123 4.95 5.94 -47.26
N GLU A 124 5.61 5.08 -48.03
CA GLU A 124 5.14 3.72 -48.32
C GLU A 124 5.29 2.81 -47.09
N SER A 125 6.37 2.99 -46.33
CA SER A 125 6.57 2.35 -45.02
C SER A 125 5.56 2.84 -43.97
N GLU A 126 5.19 4.12 -43.97
CA GLU A 126 4.17 4.69 -43.08
C GLU A 126 2.76 4.14 -43.37
N ASN A 127 2.40 4.01 -44.65
CA ASN A 127 1.14 3.41 -45.08
C ASN A 127 1.07 1.92 -44.72
N THR A 128 2.12 1.16 -45.07
CA THR A 128 2.22 -0.28 -44.74
C THR A 128 2.13 -0.51 -43.23
N LEU A 129 2.81 0.31 -42.44
CA LEU A 129 2.78 0.21 -40.98
C LEU A 129 1.38 0.52 -40.42
N SER A 130 0.67 1.48 -41.02
CA SER A 130 -0.69 1.81 -40.64
C SER A 130 -1.65 0.64 -40.88
N GLU A 131 -1.54 -0.02 -42.03
CA GLU A 131 -2.30 -1.24 -42.35
C GLU A 131 -1.94 -2.42 -41.42
N LEU A 132 -0.66 -2.60 -41.09
CA LEU A 132 -0.20 -3.65 -40.16
C LEU A 132 -0.79 -3.48 -38.76
N VAL A 133 -0.88 -2.23 -38.27
CA VAL A 133 -1.52 -1.91 -36.99
C VAL A 133 -3.02 -2.20 -37.04
N ASP A 134 -3.70 -1.82 -38.13
CA ASP A 134 -5.12 -2.10 -38.34
C ASP A 134 -5.40 -3.61 -38.40
N PHE A 135 -4.56 -4.37 -39.10
CA PHE A 135 -4.60 -5.83 -39.15
C PHE A 135 -4.41 -6.47 -37.77
N ALA A 136 -3.44 -5.99 -36.98
CA ALA A 136 -3.22 -6.51 -35.63
C ALA A 136 -4.47 -6.34 -34.75
N ILE A 137 -5.09 -5.15 -34.80
CA ILE A 137 -6.34 -4.86 -34.07
C ILE A 137 -7.45 -5.82 -34.51
N TRP A 138 -7.68 -5.94 -35.82
CA TRP A 138 -8.66 -6.86 -36.40
C TRP A 138 -8.42 -8.32 -35.97
N SER A 139 -7.18 -8.79 -36.03
CA SER A 139 -6.81 -10.16 -35.68
C SER A 139 -7.13 -10.47 -34.21
N HIS A 140 -6.86 -9.54 -33.29
CA HIS A 140 -7.21 -9.71 -31.87
C HIS A 140 -8.73 -9.81 -31.64
N PHE A 141 -9.54 -9.01 -32.35
CA PHE A 141 -11.00 -9.13 -32.27
C PHE A 141 -11.53 -10.44 -32.84
N ASN A 142 -10.92 -10.96 -33.91
CA ASN A 142 -11.32 -12.23 -34.52
C ASN A 142 -10.90 -13.46 -33.72
N ARG A 143 -9.76 -13.37 -33.02
CA ARG A 143 -9.31 -14.41 -32.08
C ARG A 143 -10.25 -14.55 -30.87
N GLN A 144 -11.03 -13.51 -30.56
CA GLN A 144 -11.97 -13.51 -29.44
C GLN A 144 -13.31 -14.17 -29.83
N LYS A 145 -13.46 -15.46 -29.46
CA LYS A 145 -14.63 -16.28 -29.83
C LYS A 145 -15.86 -16.09 -28.93
N THR A 146 -15.73 -15.47 -27.76
CA THR A 146 -16.83 -15.41 -26.78
C THR A 146 -17.66 -14.12 -26.96
N PRO A 147 -18.98 -14.21 -27.22
CA PRO A 147 -19.85 -13.04 -27.37
C PRO A 147 -19.80 -12.14 -26.11
N GLY A 148 -19.74 -10.82 -26.30
CA GLY A 148 -19.73 -9.85 -25.19
C GLY A 148 -18.39 -9.71 -24.45
N THR A 149 -17.35 -10.47 -24.82
CA THR A 149 -16.01 -10.33 -24.22
C THR A 149 -15.07 -9.52 -25.09
N TRP A 150 -14.20 -8.75 -24.43
CA TRP A 150 -13.28 -7.80 -25.03
C TRP A 150 -11.85 -8.37 -25.11
N PRO A 151 -11.11 -8.20 -26.23
CA PRO A 151 -9.71 -8.63 -26.31
C PRO A 151 -8.85 -7.87 -25.28
N LYS A 152 -8.17 -8.59 -24.39
CA LYS A 152 -7.30 -7.99 -23.36
C LYS A 152 -5.95 -7.57 -23.93
N HIS A 153 -5.93 -6.57 -24.81
CA HIS A 153 -4.74 -6.11 -25.51
C HIS A 153 -4.75 -4.58 -25.69
N LEU A 154 -3.62 -3.92 -25.42
CA LEU A 154 -3.52 -2.45 -25.46
C LEU A 154 -3.85 -1.83 -26.83
N LEU A 155 -3.55 -2.54 -27.93
CA LEU A 155 -3.92 -2.07 -29.28
C LEU A 155 -5.41 -2.12 -29.55
N CYS A 156 -6.16 -2.96 -28.84
CA CYS A 156 -7.61 -3.01 -28.98
C CYS A 156 -8.30 -1.92 -28.18
N ASP A 157 -7.69 -1.39 -27.12
CA ASP A 157 -8.29 -0.38 -26.22
C ASP A 157 -8.90 0.81 -27.01
N GLY A 158 -10.14 1.18 -26.68
CA GLY A 158 -10.85 2.26 -27.36
C GLY A 158 -11.58 1.87 -28.66
N TYR A 159 -11.40 0.66 -29.19
CA TYR A 159 -12.21 0.15 -30.30
C TYR A 159 -13.50 -0.54 -29.79
N ARG A 160 -14.38 -1.03 -30.65
CA ARG A 160 -15.57 -1.87 -30.34
C ARG A 160 -15.92 -2.74 -31.54
N LYS A 161 -16.43 -3.95 -31.28
CA LYS A 161 -16.96 -4.83 -32.34
C LYS A 161 -18.36 -4.33 -32.73
N ARG A 162 -18.64 -4.28 -34.02
CA ARG A 162 -19.98 -3.91 -34.50
C ARG A 162 -20.98 -5.02 -34.17
N THR A 163 -22.14 -4.63 -33.63
CA THR A 163 -23.19 -5.57 -33.22
C THR A 163 -24.57 -5.22 -33.79
N LYS A 164 -24.78 -4.00 -34.31
CA LYS A 164 -26.04 -3.54 -34.90
C LYS A 164 -25.80 -2.74 -36.18
N GLU A 165 -26.78 -2.69 -37.08
CA GLU A 165 -26.75 -1.94 -38.36
C GLU A 165 -26.78 -0.39 -38.20
N GLY A 166 -26.52 0.16 -37.01
CA GLY A 166 -26.44 1.61 -36.75
C GLY A 166 -25.12 2.06 -36.11
N ASP A 167 -24.12 1.19 -35.99
CA ASP A 167 -22.84 1.53 -35.36
C ASP A 167 -21.99 2.48 -36.26
N PRO A 168 -21.30 3.49 -35.70
CA PRO A 168 -20.56 4.50 -36.50
C PRO A 168 -19.48 3.91 -37.43
N GLN A 169 -19.43 4.38 -38.68
CA GLN A 169 -18.37 4.02 -39.65
C GLN A 169 -17.18 4.98 -39.57
N ASN A 170 -16.40 4.92 -38.48
CA ASN A 170 -15.28 5.86 -38.26
C ASN A 170 -13.88 5.21 -38.31
N THR A 171 -13.77 3.98 -38.84
CA THR A 171 -12.51 3.25 -39.02
C THR A 171 -12.48 2.46 -40.32
N SER A 172 -11.29 2.31 -40.89
CA SER A 172 -10.91 1.40 -42.00
C SER A 172 -10.99 -0.09 -41.64
N ILE A 173 -11.09 -0.43 -40.35
CA ILE A 173 -11.02 -1.81 -39.86
C ILE A 173 -12.38 -2.53 -40.04
N PRO A 174 -12.44 -3.66 -40.75
CA PRO A 174 -13.69 -4.41 -40.97
C PRO A 174 -14.33 -4.90 -39.66
N GLY A 175 -15.63 -4.66 -39.48
CA GLY A 175 -16.42 -5.16 -38.34
C GLY A 175 -16.06 -4.52 -36.98
N VAL A 176 -15.22 -3.50 -36.97
CA VAL A 176 -14.76 -2.77 -35.78
C VAL A 176 -15.07 -1.27 -35.98
N TRP A 177 -15.29 -0.54 -34.89
CA TRP A 177 -15.37 0.91 -34.88
C TRP A 177 -14.59 1.49 -33.70
N ARG A 178 -14.25 2.78 -33.74
CA ARG A 178 -13.43 3.45 -32.73
C ARG A 178 -14.29 4.32 -31.83
N GLU A 179 -14.41 3.94 -30.56
CA GLU A 179 -15.10 4.71 -29.52
C GLU A 179 -14.20 5.81 -28.95
N TYR A 180 -12.92 5.49 -28.73
CA TYR A 180 -11.91 6.42 -28.22
C TYR A 180 -10.62 6.35 -29.06
N PRO A 181 -9.89 7.48 -29.25
CA PRO A 181 -8.59 7.46 -29.91
C PRO A 181 -7.58 6.56 -29.19
N ASN A 182 -7.05 5.55 -29.87
CA ASN A 182 -6.03 4.67 -29.31
C ASN A 182 -4.62 5.28 -29.49
N HIS A 183 -4.07 5.83 -28.40
CA HIS A 183 -2.73 6.45 -28.38
C HIS A 183 -1.60 5.43 -28.61
N HIS A 184 -1.80 4.16 -28.26
CA HIS A 184 -0.82 3.08 -28.50
C HIS A 184 -0.67 2.81 -29.99
N ALA A 185 -1.80 2.65 -30.68
CA ALA A 185 -1.83 2.48 -32.14
C ALA A 185 -1.27 3.73 -32.85
N ALA A 186 -1.60 4.94 -32.38
CA ALA A 186 -1.05 6.18 -32.92
C ALA A 186 0.48 6.29 -32.72
N ALA A 187 1.00 5.87 -31.56
CA ALA A 187 2.44 5.89 -31.29
C ALA A 187 3.22 4.88 -32.16
N LEU A 188 2.61 3.74 -32.51
CA LEU A 188 3.19 2.78 -33.46
C LEU A 188 3.24 3.29 -34.89
N ARG A 189 2.40 4.26 -35.28
CA ARG A 189 2.41 4.87 -36.62
C ARG A 189 3.40 6.03 -36.77
N ARG A 190 4.05 6.46 -35.68
CA ARG A 190 4.99 7.58 -35.67
C ARG A 190 6.44 7.10 -35.62
N GLN A 191 7.38 8.00 -35.93
CA GLN A 191 8.81 7.75 -35.77
C GLN A 191 9.14 7.27 -34.33
N PRO A 192 10.06 6.31 -34.17
CA PRO A 192 10.96 5.73 -35.18
C PRO A 192 10.45 4.43 -35.85
N TRP A 193 9.18 4.05 -35.66
CA TRP A 193 8.68 2.75 -36.15
C TRP A 193 8.69 2.59 -37.68
N PRO A 194 8.32 3.61 -38.50
CA PRO A 194 8.48 3.55 -39.95
C PRO A 194 9.93 3.31 -40.37
N GLN A 195 10.90 3.96 -39.71
CA GLN A 195 12.33 3.78 -39.96
C GLN A 195 12.79 2.37 -39.59
N VAL A 196 12.25 1.79 -38.52
CA VAL A 196 12.52 0.39 -38.16
C VAL A 196 11.96 -0.57 -39.21
N LEU A 197 10.75 -0.33 -39.73
CA LEU A 197 10.18 -1.15 -40.81
C LEU A 197 11.02 -1.05 -42.09
N ALA A 198 11.38 0.16 -42.50
CA ALA A 198 12.25 0.40 -43.65
C ALA A 198 13.61 -0.30 -43.49
N LEU A 199 14.20 -0.30 -42.29
CA LEU A 199 15.45 -0.99 -41.99
C LEU A 199 15.35 -2.53 -42.10
N LEU A 200 14.20 -3.10 -41.78
CA LEU A 200 13.95 -4.55 -41.86
C LEU A 200 13.68 -5.03 -43.29
N GLY A 201 13.20 -4.14 -44.17
CA GLY A 201 12.91 -4.43 -45.58
C GLY A 201 11.80 -5.47 -45.77
N HIS A 202 11.87 -6.29 -46.82
CA HIS A 202 10.83 -7.28 -47.20
C HIS A 202 10.41 -8.24 -46.08
N SER A 203 11.38 -8.74 -45.29
CA SER A 203 11.09 -9.60 -44.14
C SER A 203 10.51 -8.84 -42.93
N GLY A 204 10.48 -7.51 -42.98
CA GLY A 204 10.03 -6.62 -41.93
C GLY A 204 8.54 -6.70 -41.65
N GLN A 205 7.70 -6.83 -42.67
CA GLN A 205 6.25 -7.01 -42.48
C GLN A 205 5.96 -8.25 -41.62
N ARG A 206 6.60 -9.39 -41.95
CA ARG A 206 6.45 -10.64 -41.18
C ARG A 206 6.95 -10.50 -39.74
N VAL A 207 8.06 -9.78 -39.53
CA VAL A 207 8.57 -9.49 -38.18
C VAL A 207 7.59 -8.59 -37.40
N MET A 208 7.01 -7.58 -38.04
CA MET A 208 6.03 -6.67 -37.43
C MET A 208 4.72 -7.38 -37.10
N VAL A 209 4.21 -8.27 -37.96
CA VAL A 209 3.02 -9.08 -37.66
C VAL A 209 3.25 -9.92 -36.40
N ASP A 210 4.37 -10.64 -36.31
CA ASP A 210 4.72 -11.42 -35.11
C ASP A 210 4.87 -10.51 -33.88
N LEU A 211 5.48 -9.34 -34.05
CA LEU A 211 5.72 -8.38 -32.98
C LEU A 211 4.43 -7.78 -32.41
N LEU A 212 3.49 -7.37 -33.26
CA LEU A 212 2.27 -6.66 -32.85
C LEU A 212 1.20 -7.59 -32.29
N ILE A 213 1.13 -8.83 -32.75
CA ILE A 213 0.09 -9.78 -32.37
C ILE A 213 0.50 -10.65 -31.18
N GLU A 214 1.77 -11.09 -31.14
CA GLU A 214 2.20 -12.12 -30.19
C GLU A 214 3.12 -11.59 -29.07
N ARG A 215 3.67 -10.37 -29.20
CA ARG A 215 4.67 -9.84 -28.25
C ARG A 215 4.17 -8.63 -27.49
N SER A 216 4.74 -8.42 -26.30
CA SER A 216 4.57 -7.20 -25.52
C SER A 216 5.76 -6.27 -25.74
N ILE A 217 5.49 -4.99 -26.01
CA ILE A 217 6.51 -4.00 -26.37
C ILE A 217 6.61 -2.94 -25.28
N PHE A 218 7.83 -2.66 -24.83
CA PHE A 218 8.14 -1.66 -23.81
C PHE A 218 9.18 -0.68 -24.34
N VAL A 219 8.81 0.58 -24.48
CA VAL A 219 9.68 1.66 -24.99
C VAL A 219 10.25 2.44 -23.80
N THR A 220 11.53 2.82 -23.84
CA THR A 220 12.13 3.65 -22.79
C THR A 220 11.57 5.06 -22.77
N ILE A 221 11.55 5.67 -21.58
CA ILE A 221 11.21 7.08 -21.40
C ILE A 221 12.47 7.80 -20.92
N ASP A 222 12.89 8.82 -21.66
CA ASP A 222 14.13 9.58 -21.38
C ASP A 222 14.03 10.39 -20.08
N ALA A 223 12.80 10.67 -19.63
CA ALA A 223 12.52 11.33 -18.38
C ALA A 223 12.59 10.38 -17.18
N GLY A 224 13.44 10.74 -16.22
CA GLY A 224 13.70 9.96 -15.00
C GLY A 224 14.81 8.92 -15.23
N ILE A 225 14.78 7.81 -14.50
CA ILE A 225 15.83 6.76 -14.60
C ILE A 225 15.17 5.38 -14.66
N GLY A 226 15.43 4.64 -15.74
CA GLY A 226 14.97 3.27 -15.94
C GLY A 226 13.45 3.16 -16.09
N ASN A 227 12.79 4.18 -16.65
CA ASN A 227 11.35 4.19 -16.85
C ASN A 227 10.99 3.67 -18.25
N TYR A 228 9.84 2.99 -18.35
CA TYR A 228 9.34 2.41 -19.60
C TYR A 228 7.86 2.71 -19.79
N TYR A 229 7.42 2.77 -21.04
CA TYR A 229 6.04 2.85 -21.47
C TYR A 229 5.66 1.56 -22.20
N GLN A 230 4.59 0.89 -21.76
CA GLN A 230 4.07 -0.28 -22.48
C GLN A 230 3.14 0.18 -23.61
N ILE A 231 3.52 -0.14 -24.85
CA ILE A 231 2.79 0.26 -26.06
C ILE A 231 2.00 -0.90 -26.70
N SER A 232 2.39 -2.15 -26.44
CA SER A 232 1.67 -3.33 -26.97
C SER A 232 1.71 -4.50 -26.00
N GLY A 233 0.85 -5.49 -26.24
CA GLY A 233 0.67 -6.67 -25.40
C GLY A 233 -0.50 -6.58 -24.43
N ILE A 234 -0.63 -7.63 -23.62
CA ILE A 234 -1.53 -7.65 -22.47
C ILE A 234 -1.01 -6.64 -21.43
N PRO A 235 -1.86 -5.75 -20.88
CA PRO A 235 -1.45 -4.77 -19.87
C PRO A 235 -0.69 -5.42 -18.71
N LEU A 236 0.53 -4.95 -18.42
CA LEU A 236 1.37 -5.49 -17.35
C LEU A 236 0.71 -5.38 -15.95
N SER A 237 -0.21 -4.42 -15.80
CA SER A 237 -1.03 -4.23 -14.61
C SER A 237 -2.03 -5.38 -14.35
N GLU A 238 -2.42 -6.10 -15.40
CA GLU A 238 -3.38 -7.20 -15.37
C GLU A 238 -2.73 -8.59 -15.32
N LEU A 239 -1.48 -8.71 -15.76
CA LEU A 239 -0.73 -9.98 -15.66
C LEU A 239 -0.54 -10.40 -14.21
N GLN A 240 -0.66 -11.68 -13.87
CA GLN A 240 -0.38 -12.15 -12.51
C GLN A 240 1.12 -12.43 -12.33
N PHE A 241 1.80 -11.72 -11.41
CA PHE A 241 3.19 -12.03 -11.06
C PHE A 241 3.20 -13.18 -10.02
N GLY A 242 3.67 -14.35 -10.44
CA GLY A 242 3.97 -15.46 -9.52
C GLY A 242 2.77 -16.30 -9.06
N GLY A 243 1.90 -16.72 -9.97
CA GLY A 243 1.27 -18.03 -9.85
C GLY A 243 2.30 -19.09 -10.27
N ASN A 244 2.34 -20.25 -9.60
CA ASN A 244 3.07 -21.43 -10.11
C ASN A 244 2.76 -21.55 -11.61
N ARG A 245 3.76 -21.33 -12.48
CA ARG A 245 3.63 -21.75 -13.87
C ARG A 245 3.57 -23.26 -13.82
N SER A 246 2.37 -23.82 -13.78
CA SER A 246 2.15 -25.22 -14.11
C SER A 246 2.48 -25.35 -15.60
N SER A 247 3.77 -25.52 -15.90
CA SER A 247 4.15 -26.24 -17.12
C SER A 247 3.51 -27.62 -16.97
N SER A 248 2.77 -28.06 -17.98
CA SER A 248 2.02 -29.31 -17.99
C SER A 248 2.88 -30.58 -17.91
N ASN A 249 4.16 -30.47 -17.54
CA ASN A 249 5.13 -31.57 -17.44
C ASN A 249 6.06 -31.49 -16.21
N GLU A 250 5.80 -30.64 -15.20
CA GLU A 250 6.47 -30.79 -13.89
C GLU A 250 5.69 -31.75 -12.97
N PRO A 251 6.38 -32.61 -12.19
CA PRO A 251 5.71 -33.47 -11.21
C PRO A 251 4.94 -32.60 -10.22
N ARG A 252 3.62 -32.87 -10.06
CA ARG A 252 2.71 -32.15 -9.16
C ARG A 252 3.39 -31.90 -7.81
N LYS A 253 3.41 -30.66 -7.35
CA LYS A 253 3.97 -30.34 -6.04
C LYS A 253 3.04 -30.95 -4.97
N PRO A 254 3.57 -31.37 -3.80
CA PRO A 254 2.73 -31.91 -2.71
C PRO A 254 1.63 -30.95 -2.24
N SER A 255 1.73 -29.65 -2.55
CA SER A 255 0.71 -28.63 -2.29
C SER A 255 -0.56 -28.76 -3.12
N ASP A 256 -0.58 -29.61 -4.15
CA ASP A 256 -1.64 -29.64 -5.17
C ASP A 256 -2.65 -30.79 -4.95
N ILE A 257 -2.66 -31.42 -3.77
CA ILE A 257 -3.51 -32.58 -3.45
C ILE A 257 -4.59 -32.16 -2.44
N SER A 258 -5.75 -31.70 -2.93
CA SER A 258 -6.92 -31.49 -2.07
C SER A 258 -7.39 -32.83 -1.48
N LEU A 259 -7.47 -32.92 -0.15
CA LEU A 259 -7.84 -34.16 0.56
C LEU A 259 -9.30 -34.56 0.41
N PHE A 260 -10.14 -33.69 -0.15
CA PHE A 260 -11.57 -33.92 -0.33
C PHE A 260 -12.11 -33.40 -1.66
N GLY A 261 -11.28 -33.01 -2.64
CA GLY A 261 -11.78 -32.28 -3.83
C GLY A 261 -12.21 -30.83 -3.54
N LEU A 262 -12.56 -30.51 -2.29
CA LEU A 262 -12.71 -29.14 -1.77
C LEU A 262 -11.36 -28.43 -1.70
N HIS A 263 -11.30 -27.17 -2.10
CA HIS A 263 -10.12 -26.34 -1.93
C HIS A 263 -9.80 -26.08 -0.46
N ASN A 264 -8.52 -25.94 -0.13
CA ASN A 264 -8.04 -25.48 1.17
C ASN A 264 -7.37 -24.11 1.02
N VAL A 265 -6.86 -23.54 2.11
CA VAL A 265 -6.20 -22.23 2.08
C VAL A 265 -4.96 -22.18 1.16
N PHE A 266 -4.39 -23.34 0.82
CA PHE A 266 -3.23 -23.46 -0.07
C PHE A 266 -3.62 -23.63 -1.54
N THR A 267 -4.84 -24.10 -1.83
CA THR A 267 -5.32 -24.40 -3.18
C THR A 267 -6.47 -23.50 -3.64
N SER A 268 -7.04 -22.66 -2.76
CA SER A 268 -8.20 -21.81 -3.08
C SER A 268 -7.83 -20.61 -3.95
N ASN A 269 -8.60 -20.39 -5.01
CA ASN A 269 -8.57 -19.15 -5.79
C ASN A 269 -9.51 -18.13 -5.15
N VAL A 270 -8.95 -17.04 -4.62
CA VAL A 270 -9.74 -16.01 -3.93
C VAL A 270 -10.40 -15.09 -4.94
N ASN A 271 -11.74 -15.09 -4.96
CA ASN A 271 -12.50 -14.11 -5.73
C ASN A 271 -12.61 -12.78 -4.95
N VAL A 272 -11.87 -11.77 -5.40
CA VAL A 272 -11.89 -10.42 -4.80
C VAL A 272 -13.22 -9.70 -4.97
N SER A 273 -14.15 -10.17 -5.82
CA SER A 273 -15.51 -9.62 -5.83
C SER A 273 -16.33 -10.07 -4.62
N GLU A 274 -15.99 -11.22 -4.01
CA GLU A 274 -16.76 -11.84 -2.93
C GLU A 274 -16.16 -11.60 -1.55
N THR A 275 -14.84 -11.47 -1.46
CA THR A 275 -14.17 -11.18 -0.18
C THR A 275 -13.17 -10.03 -0.29
N ALA A 276 -13.04 -9.29 0.81
CA ALA A 276 -11.98 -8.29 0.99
C ALA A 276 -10.72 -8.89 1.64
N GLN A 277 -10.79 -10.16 2.08
CA GLN A 277 -9.67 -10.86 2.72
C GLN A 277 -8.67 -11.38 1.69
N LYS A 278 -7.44 -11.64 2.15
CA LYS A 278 -6.37 -12.20 1.31
C LYS A 278 -6.60 -13.68 0.99
N PHE A 279 -7.32 -14.38 1.86
CA PHE A 279 -7.72 -15.77 1.73
C PHE A 279 -9.24 -15.85 1.68
N GLN A 280 -9.77 -16.97 1.18
CA GLN A 280 -11.19 -17.27 1.27
C GLN A 280 -11.60 -17.37 2.74
N ASP A 281 -12.81 -16.90 3.04
CA ASP A 281 -13.36 -16.99 4.39
C ASP A 281 -13.94 -18.39 4.61
N TYR A 282 -13.34 -19.16 5.52
CA TYR A 282 -13.75 -20.52 5.84
C TYR A 282 -14.66 -20.60 7.07
N THR A 283 -15.12 -19.47 7.61
CA THR A 283 -15.93 -19.42 8.84
C THR A 283 -17.25 -20.20 8.69
N SER A 284 -17.81 -20.29 7.48
CA SER A 284 -19.08 -21.01 7.18
C SER A 284 -18.90 -22.16 6.19
N ARG A 285 -17.87 -22.99 6.38
CA ARG A 285 -17.54 -24.10 5.47
C ARG A 285 -18.61 -25.20 5.39
N GLU A 286 -19.58 -25.21 6.29
CA GLU A 286 -20.70 -26.17 6.28
C GLU A 286 -21.54 -26.11 5.00
N GLU A 287 -21.72 -24.92 4.41
CA GLU A 287 -22.46 -24.78 3.15
C GLU A 287 -21.71 -25.42 1.97
N GLU A 288 -20.40 -25.19 1.88
CA GLU A 288 -19.54 -25.81 0.86
C GLU A 288 -19.54 -27.33 1.00
N ILE A 289 -19.49 -27.84 2.23
CA ILE A 289 -19.55 -29.28 2.51
C ILE A 289 -20.92 -29.83 2.11
N LYS A 290 -22.02 -29.15 2.46
CA LYS A 290 -23.39 -29.55 2.07
C LYS A 290 -23.54 -29.62 0.56
N GLU A 291 -23.04 -28.61 -0.16
CA GLU A 291 -23.08 -28.57 -1.62
C GLU A 291 -22.22 -29.68 -2.25
N PHE A 292 -21.02 -29.91 -1.70
CA PHE A 292 -20.13 -30.98 -2.13
C PHE A 292 -20.72 -32.39 -1.90
N THR A 293 -21.46 -32.59 -0.81
CA THR A 293 -22.14 -33.87 -0.52
C THR A 293 -23.39 -34.12 -1.36
N LYS A 294 -23.84 -33.16 -2.19
CA LYS A 294 -24.94 -33.39 -3.15
C LYS A 294 -24.55 -34.34 -4.27
N ASP A 295 -23.26 -34.44 -4.61
CA ASP A 295 -22.78 -35.44 -5.58
C ASP A 295 -22.68 -36.82 -4.90
N PRO A 296 -23.43 -37.84 -5.38
CA PRO A 296 -23.38 -39.19 -4.83
C PRO A 296 -21.97 -39.81 -4.80
N LYS A 297 -21.06 -39.38 -5.67
CA LYS A 297 -19.66 -39.87 -5.71
C LYS A 297 -18.85 -39.48 -4.46
N HIS A 298 -19.24 -38.40 -3.82
CA HIS A 298 -18.55 -37.80 -2.67
C HIS A 298 -19.25 -38.05 -1.33
N CYS A 299 -20.39 -38.73 -1.38
CA CYS A 299 -21.21 -39.06 -0.22
C CYS A 299 -21.02 -40.53 0.22
N SER A 300 -21.10 -40.77 1.53
CA SER A 300 -21.18 -42.11 2.12
C SER A 300 -22.63 -42.57 2.18
N LYS A 301 -22.88 -43.87 2.46
CA LYS A 301 -24.25 -44.41 2.57
C LYS A 301 -25.11 -43.71 3.63
N ASP A 302 -24.47 -43.10 4.63
CA ASP A 302 -25.11 -42.41 5.75
C ASP A 302 -25.28 -40.88 5.53
N GLY A 303 -25.07 -40.38 4.31
CA GLY A 303 -25.22 -38.95 3.99
C GLY A 303 -24.02 -38.06 4.36
N THR A 304 -22.95 -38.63 4.93
CA THR A 304 -21.74 -37.89 5.32
C THR A 304 -20.67 -37.86 4.22
N PRO A 305 -19.79 -36.84 4.17
CA PRO A 305 -18.68 -36.81 3.22
C PRO A 305 -17.80 -38.07 3.30
N LYS A 306 -17.46 -38.66 2.16
CA LYS A 306 -16.63 -39.87 2.10
C LYS A 306 -15.20 -39.58 2.55
N LEU A 307 -14.85 -40.00 3.76
CA LEU A 307 -13.51 -39.76 4.34
C LEU A 307 -12.41 -40.59 3.62
N PRO A 308 -11.24 -40.00 3.30
CA PRO A 308 -10.07 -40.73 2.82
C PRO A 308 -9.63 -41.81 3.81
N LYS A 309 -9.15 -42.96 3.32
CA LYS A 309 -8.74 -44.09 4.16
C LYS A 309 -7.81 -43.68 5.33
N ARG A 310 -6.90 -42.72 5.08
CA ARG A 310 -5.95 -42.18 6.07
C ARG A 310 -6.59 -41.44 7.25
N LEU A 311 -7.74 -40.80 7.05
CA LEU A 311 -8.42 -39.98 8.07
C LEU A 311 -9.57 -40.72 8.77
N ARG A 312 -9.76 -42.00 8.47
CA ARG A 312 -10.73 -42.87 9.16
C ARG A 312 -10.14 -43.38 10.48
N GLY A 313 -10.99 -43.88 11.37
CA GLY A 313 -10.55 -44.44 12.65
C GLY A 313 -10.15 -43.36 13.65
N GLU A 314 -8.90 -43.40 14.14
CA GLU A 314 -8.46 -42.51 15.22
C GLU A 314 -8.54 -41.01 14.88
N ALA A 315 -8.14 -40.60 13.67
CA ALA A 315 -8.25 -39.19 13.30
C ALA A 315 -9.71 -38.67 13.39
N TRP A 316 -10.68 -39.48 12.98
CA TRP A 316 -12.10 -39.15 13.10
C TRP A 316 -12.56 -39.10 14.57
N ARG A 317 -12.16 -40.08 15.39
CA ARG A 317 -12.47 -40.09 16.84
C ARG A 317 -11.91 -38.86 17.55
N LEU A 318 -10.71 -38.41 17.18
CA LEU A 318 -10.10 -37.20 17.74
C LEU A 318 -10.87 -35.94 17.36
N VAL A 319 -11.37 -35.84 16.12
CA VAL A 319 -12.23 -34.72 15.70
C VAL A 319 -13.55 -34.74 16.48
N GLN A 320 -14.17 -35.90 16.71
CA GLN A 320 -15.37 -36.00 17.55
C GLN A 320 -15.10 -35.53 18.99
N ARG A 321 -13.97 -35.92 19.58
CA ARG A 321 -13.56 -35.44 20.92
C ARG A 321 -13.30 -33.94 20.96
N LEU A 322 -12.71 -33.37 19.90
CA LEU A 322 -12.51 -31.93 19.74
C LEU A 322 -13.86 -31.19 19.72
N GLN A 323 -14.85 -31.72 19.00
CA GLN A 323 -16.21 -31.15 18.95
C GLN A 323 -16.89 -31.18 20.33
N ILE A 324 -16.84 -32.31 21.03
CA ILE A 324 -17.39 -32.44 22.38
C ILE A 324 -16.68 -31.49 23.36
N GLY A 325 -15.36 -31.38 23.27
CA GLY A 325 -14.56 -30.45 24.07
C GLY A 325 -14.97 -28.99 23.83
N GLY A 326 -15.22 -28.62 22.57
CA GLY A 326 -15.75 -27.31 22.20
C GLY A 326 -17.13 -27.02 22.80
N SER A 327 -18.06 -27.96 22.72
CA SER A 327 -19.41 -27.81 23.30
C SER A 327 -19.38 -27.63 24.82
N ARG A 328 -18.55 -28.41 25.53
CA ARG A 328 -18.41 -28.30 27.00
C ARG A 328 -17.69 -27.03 27.45
N ALA A 329 -16.72 -26.54 26.67
CA ALA A 329 -16.02 -25.29 26.93
C ALA A 329 -16.92 -24.05 26.73
N TYR A 330 -17.97 -24.15 25.91
CA TYR A 330 -18.98 -23.09 25.77
C TYR A 330 -19.92 -23.01 26.97
N GLU A 331 -20.29 -24.16 27.56
CA GLU A 331 -21.14 -24.23 28.76
C GLU A 331 -20.38 -23.85 30.05
N SER A 332 -19.09 -24.17 30.12
CA SER A 332 -18.21 -23.77 31.22
C SER A 332 -17.54 -22.44 30.91
N SER A 333 -18.22 -21.32 31.20
CA SER A 333 -17.56 -20.01 31.17
C SER A 333 -16.35 -20.03 32.09
N PHE A 334 -15.13 -20.10 31.53
CA PHE A 334 -13.88 -20.06 32.30
C PHE A 334 -13.84 -18.73 33.09
N PRO A 335 -14.02 -18.73 34.42
CA PRO A 335 -13.96 -17.51 35.19
C PRO A 335 -12.49 -17.08 35.19
N LEU A 336 -12.18 -16.02 34.45
CA LEU A 336 -10.99 -15.23 34.75
C LEU A 336 -11.25 -14.61 36.11
N ASP A 337 -10.48 -15.03 37.11
CA ASP A 337 -10.53 -14.51 38.48
C ASP A 337 -10.66 -12.98 38.46
N ALA A 338 -11.87 -12.48 38.76
CA ALA A 338 -12.17 -11.06 38.90
C ALA A 338 -11.64 -10.50 40.23
N ARG A 339 -10.54 -11.07 40.74
CA ARG A 339 -9.87 -10.62 41.96
C ARG A 339 -8.55 -9.95 41.59
N SER A 340 -8.65 -8.71 41.13
CA SER A 340 -7.71 -7.64 41.44
C SER A 340 -8.28 -6.30 40.97
N GLN A 341 -8.58 -5.44 41.94
CA GLN A 341 -9.04 -4.04 41.83
C GLN A 341 -10.54 -3.79 41.58
N VAL A 342 -11.40 -4.46 42.35
CA VAL A 342 -12.62 -3.80 42.85
C VAL A 342 -12.69 -4.12 44.33
N THR A 343 -12.38 -3.14 45.17
CA THR A 343 -12.60 -3.22 46.62
C THR A 343 -14.11 -3.28 46.86
N ASP A 344 -14.52 -4.35 47.55
CA ASP A 344 -15.84 -4.57 48.14
C ASP A 344 -16.31 -3.34 48.95
N LEU A 345 -17.43 -2.75 48.54
CA LEU A 345 -18.35 -2.01 49.40
C LEU A 345 -19.75 -2.20 48.81
N ASP A 346 -20.45 -3.26 49.21
CA ASP A 346 -21.75 -3.14 49.89
C ASP A 346 -22.31 -4.52 50.26
N LYS A 347 -22.23 -4.88 51.54
CA LYS A 347 -23.11 -5.87 52.16
C LYS A 347 -24.02 -5.14 53.12
N GLY A 348 -25.23 -4.87 52.67
CA GLY A 348 -26.31 -4.31 53.48
C GLY A 348 -27.65 -4.83 52.99
N GLN A 349 -28.01 -6.06 53.35
CA GLN A 349 -29.37 -6.58 53.21
C GLN A 349 -30.34 -5.71 54.02
N ARG A 350 -31.32 -5.09 53.37
CA ARG A 350 -32.67 -4.95 53.94
C ARG A 350 -33.73 -5.36 52.92
N ARG A 351 -34.46 -6.37 53.36
CA ARG A 351 -35.54 -7.14 52.76
C ARG A 351 -36.85 -6.38 52.89
N ILE A 352 -37.57 -6.09 51.81
CA ILE A 352 -39.03 -5.87 51.82
C ILE A 352 -39.62 -6.29 50.47
N GLU A 353 -40.53 -7.28 50.48
CA GLU A 353 -41.62 -7.47 49.52
C GLU A 353 -42.95 -7.19 50.27
N PRO A 354 -44.15 -7.25 49.65
CA PRO A 354 -44.67 -6.40 48.57
C PRO A 354 -46.09 -5.87 48.89
N SER A 355 -46.53 -4.73 48.33
CA SER A 355 -47.96 -4.41 48.27
C SER A 355 -48.30 -3.39 47.18
N ALA A 356 -49.25 -3.77 46.32
CA ALA A 356 -49.94 -2.93 45.34
C ALA A 356 -51.14 -2.20 46.00
N PRO A 357 -52.06 -1.60 45.21
CA PRO A 357 -52.02 -0.30 44.52
C PRO A 357 -53.01 0.70 45.18
N VAL A 358 -53.05 2.00 44.77
CA VAL A 358 -54.26 2.87 44.65
C VAL A 358 -53.87 4.35 44.41
N ALA A 359 -54.85 5.08 43.86
CA ALA A 359 -54.87 6.31 43.08
C ALA A 359 -54.76 7.67 43.81
N THR A 360 -54.61 8.69 42.95
CA THR A 360 -55.13 10.09 42.95
C THR A 360 -54.40 11.26 43.64
N ASN A 361 -54.12 12.27 42.78
CA ASN A 361 -53.93 13.74 42.94
C ASN A 361 -52.90 14.25 43.98
N ASP A 362 -52.02 15.21 43.71
CA ASP A 362 -52.29 16.54 43.15
C ASP A 362 -51.02 17.23 42.58
N ARG A 363 -51.24 18.28 41.79
CA ARG A 363 -50.22 19.15 41.17
C ARG A 363 -49.39 19.94 42.20
N GLN A 364 -48.07 20.03 42.01
CA GLN A 364 -47.32 21.31 41.97
C GLN A 364 -45.87 21.12 41.49
N GLN A 365 -45.44 22.08 40.66
CA GLN A 365 -44.14 22.16 39.98
C GLN A 365 -43.01 22.48 40.97
N ILE A 366 -41.97 21.65 41.00
CA ILE A 366 -40.58 22.10 41.21
C ILE A 366 -39.69 21.20 40.34
N THR A 367 -38.99 21.81 39.38
CA THR A 367 -37.91 21.21 38.59
C THR A 367 -36.62 21.19 39.42
N PRO A 368 -35.98 20.02 39.62
CA PRO A 368 -34.54 19.97 39.79
C PRO A 368 -33.90 19.12 38.68
N THR A 369 -32.98 19.76 37.97
CA THR A 369 -31.96 19.18 37.09
C THR A 369 -31.41 17.83 37.59
N PRO A 370 -31.36 16.76 36.77
CA PRO A 370 -30.61 15.57 37.13
C PRO A 370 -29.12 15.81 36.86
N LYS A 371 -28.36 16.05 37.93
CA LYS A 371 -26.92 15.78 37.95
C LYS A 371 -26.72 14.27 37.70
N PRO A 372 -25.88 13.83 36.75
CA PRO A 372 -25.54 12.42 36.62
C PRO A 372 -24.64 11.99 37.78
N PRO A 373 -24.87 10.81 38.40
CA PRO A 373 -23.96 10.28 39.41
C PRO A 373 -22.67 9.79 38.74
N LEU A 374 -21.60 10.57 38.87
CA LEU A 374 -20.24 10.12 38.62
C LEU A 374 -19.75 9.24 39.79
N GLY A 375 -19.86 7.92 39.64
CA GLY A 375 -18.89 7.00 40.21
C GLY A 375 -17.67 6.96 39.29
N GLY A 376 -16.77 7.92 39.45
CA GLY A 376 -15.65 8.15 38.54
C GLY A 376 -14.58 7.07 38.59
N PHE A 377 -14.34 6.40 37.46
CA PHE A 377 -13.05 5.75 37.22
C PHE A 377 -11.99 6.85 37.12
N GLN A 378 -11.22 7.06 38.19
CA GLN A 378 -10.00 7.87 38.18
C GLN A 378 -8.89 7.10 37.44
N SER A 379 -9.02 6.96 36.12
CA SER A 379 -7.93 6.48 35.27
C SER A 379 -7.52 7.61 34.33
N ASN A 380 -6.21 7.87 34.26
CA ASN A 380 -5.67 8.94 33.44
C ASN A 380 -5.78 8.62 31.93
N SER A 381 -6.09 7.37 31.56
CA SER A 381 -6.12 6.92 30.16
C SER A 381 -6.98 5.68 29.95
N VAL A 382 -7.81 5.68 28.90
CA VAL A 382 -8.71 4.55 28.56
C VAL A 382 -7.97 3.22 28.38
N VAL A 383 -6.68 3.25 27.99
CA VAL A 383 -5.89 2.03 27.77
C VAL A 383 -5.52 1.28 29.05
N GLU A 384 -5.61 1.91 30.23
CA GLU A 384 -5.35 1.25 31.51
C GLU A 384 -6.42 0.22 31.86
N LEU A 385 -7.62 0.37 31.31
CA LEU A 385 -8.74 -0.57 31.46
C LEU A 385 -8.61 -1.82 30.57
N ALA A 386 -7.54 -1.93 29.79
CA ALA A 386 -7.29 -3.08 28.93
C ALA A 386 -6.74 -4.27 29.73
N THR A 387 -7.22 -5.47 29.40
CA THR A 387 -6.65 -6.72 29.89
C THR A 387 -5.24 -6.90 29.35
N SER A 388 -4.30 -7.30 30.21
CA SER A 388 -2.92 -7.50 29.80
C SER A 388 -2.79 -8.65 28.79
N SER A 389 -1.89 -8.53 27.82
CA SER A 389 -1.65 -9.60 26.82
C SER A 389 -1.25 -10.93 27.47
N SER A 390 -0.65 -10.92 28.66
CA SER A 390 -0.30 -12.13 29.40
C SER A 390 -1.51 -12.84 30.00
N GLN A 391 -2.54 -12.12 30.43
CA GLN A 391 -3.80 -12.71 30.91
C GLN A 391 -4.62 -13.27 29.76
N VAL A 392 -4.73 -12.54 28.63
CA VAL A 392 -5.34 -13.06 27.39
C VAL A 392 -4.57 -14.28 26.89
N SER A 393 -3.24 -14.18 26.95
CA SER A 393 -2.24 -15.24 27.06
C SER A 393 -2.77 -16.55 27.66
N ALA A 394 -2.81 -16.52 28.99
CA ALA A 394 -3.16 -17.64 29.84
C ALA A 394 -4.57 -18.15 29.57
N PHE A 395 -5.55 -17.26 29.37
CA PHE A 395 -6.93 -17.61 29.05
C PHE A 395 -7.03 -18.45 27.77
N CYS A 396 -6.46 -17.97 26.66
CA CYS A 396 -6.51 -18.71 25.39
C CYS A 396 -5.75 -20.03 25.47
N GLN A 397 -4.61 -20.07 26.17
CA GLN A 397 -3.84 -21.30 26.37
C GLN A 397 -4.61 -22.34 27.20
N ALA A 398 -5.29 -21.91 28.26
CA ALA A 398 -6.13 -22.77 29.09
C ALA A 398 -7.31 -23.32 28.28
N ALA A 399 -8.08 -22.45 27.62
CA ALA A 399 -9.22 -22.83 26.79
C ALA A 399 -8.82 -23.82 25.68
N LEU A 400 -7.75 -23.54 24.95
CA LEU A 400 -7.26 -24.44 23.89
C LEU A 400 -6.74 -25.78 24.43
N THR A 401 -6.18 -25.79 25.65
CA THR A 401 -5.75 -27.03 26.30
C THR A 401 -6.93 -27.93 26.70
N HIS A 402 -8.08 -27.33 27.02
CA HIS A 402 -9.32 -28.07 27.29
C HIS A 402 -10.03 -28.50 26.01
N ILE A 403 -10.04 -27.65 24.97
CA ILE A 403 -10.74 -27.93 23.71
C ILE A 403 -9.99 -28.98 22.88
N VAL A 404 -8.67 -28.84 22.71
CA VAL A 404 -7.87 -29.70 21.81
C VAL A 404 -7.36 -30.95 22.55
N PRO A 405 -7.80 -32.16 22.18
CA PRO A 405 -7.31 -33.39 22.79
C PRO A 405 -5.79 -33.55 22.69
N ASN A 406 -5.17 -34.05 23.76
CA ASN A 406 -3.72 -34.22 23.84
C ASN A 406 -3.13 -35.08 22.70
N ASP A 407 -3.88 -36.08 22.24
CA ASP A 407 -3.47 -37.02 21.19
C ASP A 407 -3.20 -36.34 19.83
N PHE A 408 -3.76 -35.13 19.59
CA PHE A 408 -3.42 -34.34 18.39
C PHE A 408 -1.93 -33.96 18.33
N TRP A 409 -1.29 -33.85 19.49
CA TRP A 409 0.11 -33.42 19.62
C TRP A 409 1.10 -34.60 19.61
N GLY A 410 0.62 -35.85 19.65
CA GLY A 410 1.42 -37.08 19.68
C GLY A 410 1.30 -37.81 21.01
N THR A 411 2.26 -38.68 21.33
CA THR A 411 2.30 -39.48 22.56
C THR A 411 3.62 -39.29 23.32
N GLY A 412 3.63 -39.55 24.63
CA GLY A 412 4.82 -39.47 25.49
C GLY A 412 5.53 -38.11 25.43
N GLU A 413 6.86 -38.11 25.25
CA GLU A 413 7.65 -36.87 25.13
C GLU A 413 7.27 -36.00 23.93
N THR A 414 6.83 -36.62 22.83
CA THR A 414 6.44 -35.90 21.61
C THR A 414 5.24 -34.98 21.88
N LEU A 415 4.27 -35.48 22.65
CA LEU A 415 3.10 -34.72 23.10
C LEU A 415 3.55 -33.49 23.89
N SER A 416 4.32 -33.69 24.96
CA SER A 416 4.73 -32.59 25.86
C SER A 416 5.51 -31.52 25.11
N HIS A 417 6.42 -31.93 24.23
CA HIS A 417 7.21 -31.02 23.39
C HIS A 417 6.35 -30.23 22.39
N ASN A 418 5.52 -30.92 21.59
CA ASN A 418 4.68 -30.27 20.58
C ASN A 418 3.63 -29.36 21.21
N LYS A 419 3.02 -29.79 22.32
CA LYS A 419 2.05 -28.98 23.08
C LYS A 419 2.70 -27.72 23.64
N ALA A 420 3.89 -27.82 24.23
CA ALA A 420 4.62 -26.64 24.71
C ALA A 420 4.96 -25.66 23.57
N MET A 421 5.37 -26.17 22.41
CA MET A 421 5.65 -25.35 21.22
C MET A 421 4.38 -24.68 20.67
N PHE A 422 3.25 -25.37 20.68
CA PHE A 422 1.95 -24.82 20.30
C PHE A 422 1.52 -23.70 21.24
N LEU A 423 1.58 -23.91 22.56
CA LEU A 423 1.20 -22.89 23.54
C LEU A 423 2.09 -21.64 23.48
N ARG A 424 3.40 -21.81 23.23
CA ARG A 424 4.31 -20.68 22.92
C ARG A 424 3.91 -19.93 21.65
N SER A 425 3.42 -20.64 20.64
CA SER A 425 2.93 -20.03 19.40
C SER A 425 1.65 -19.22 19.63
N VAL A 426 0.77 -19.68 20.52
CA VAL A 426 -0.44 -18.94 20.95
C VAL A 426 -0.06 -17.65 21.69
N ASP A 427 0.86 -17.73 22.67
CA ASP A 427 1.37 -16.53 23.36
C ASP A 427 2.01 -15.55 22.39
N HIS A 428 2.83 -16.05 21.46
CA HIS A 428 3.46 -15.22 20.45
C HIS A 428 2.41 -14.49 19.59
N PHE A 429 1.39 -15.20 19.10
CA PHE A 429 0.32 -14.64 18.28
C PHE A 429 -0.44 -13.50 18.98
N ILE A 430 -0.75 -13.66 20.27
CA ILE A 430 -1.45 -12.64 21.08
C ILE A 430 -0.58 -11.42 21.36
N ARG A 431 0.76 -11.57 21.33
CA ARG A 431 1.71 -10.47 21.50
C ARG A 431 2.07 -9.75 20.20
N LEU A 432 1.61 -10.26 19.04
CA LEU A 432 1.89 -9.63 17.76
C LEU A 432 1.31 -8.23 17.69
N ARG A 433 2.05 -7.33 17.06
CA ARG A 433 1.60 -5.96 16.82
C ARG A 433 0.75 -5.90 15.57
N ARG A 434 0.00 -4.81 15.43
CA ARG A 434 -0.76 -4.54 14.21
C ARG A 434 0.17 -4.56 12.99
N PHE A 435 -0.28 -5.23 11.93
CA PHE A 435 0.46 -5.44 10.67
C PHE A 435 1.64 -6.42 10.75
N GLU A 436 1.91 -7.03 11.91
CA GLU A 436 2.77 -8.21 11.97
C GLU A 436 1.95 -9.45 11.55
N THR A 437 2.65 -10.46 11.04
CA THR A 437 2.03 -11.69 10.55
C THR A 437 2.82 -12.88 11.04
N MET A 438 2.12 -13.89 11.55
CA MET A 438 2.71 -15.21 11.83
C MET A 438 2.57 -16.11 10.60
N THR A 439 3.59 -16.91 10.31
CA THR A 439 3.52 -17.89 9.21
C THR A 439 3.35 -19.30 9.74
N LEU A 440 2.65 -20.17 9.01
CA LEU A 440 2.56 -21.59 9.38
C LEU A 440 3.93 -22.27 9.50
N HIS A 441 4.88 -21.87 8.64
CA HIS A 441 6.25 -22.37 8.72
C HIS A 441 6.92 -22.06 10.06
N GLU A 442 6.67 -20.87 10.60
CA GLU A 442 7.18 -20.47 11.91
C GLU A 442 6.53 -21.27 13.03
N MET A 443 5.22 -21.48 12.98
CA MET A 443 4.48 -22.28 13.97
C MET A 443 4.94 -23.75 13.98
N TYR A 444 5.17 -24.31 12.80
CA TYR A 444 5.59 -25.71 12.63
C TYR A 444 7.05 -25.95 13.05
N GLN A 445 7.91 -24.93 13.02
CA GLN A 445 9.34 -25.13 13.19
C GLN A 445 9.67 -25.67 14.58
N GLY A 446 10.34 -26.84 14.60
CA GLY A 446 10.72 -27.53 15.83
C GLY A 446 9.67 -28.53 16.34
N MET A 447 8.50 -28.64 15.71
CA MET A 447 7.51 -29.68 16.06
C MET A 447 7.91 -31.04 15.47
N LYS A 448 7.67 -32.11 16.26
CA LYS A 448 7.96 -33.51 15.90
C LYS A 448 6.69 -34.17 15.35
N THR A 449 6.53 -34.23 14.03
CA THR A 449 5.30 -34.75 13.38
C THR A 449 5.39 -36.21 12.91
N THR A 450 6.59 -36.76 12.80
CA THR A 450 6.84 -38.14 12.37
C THR A 450 6.22 -39.17 13.33
N HIS A 451 6.19 -38.85 14.62
CA HIS A 451 5.75 -39.73 15.71
C HIS A 451 4.29 -39.52 16.13
N ILE A 452 3.51 -38.74 15.38
CA ILE A 452 2.09 -38.49 15.70
C ILE A 452 1.23 -39.61 15.11
N PRO A 453 0.51 -40.43 15.92
CA PRO A 453 -0.19 -41.61 15.44
C PRO A 453 -1.29 -41.33 14.40
N TRP A 454 -2.11 -40.29 14.60
CA TRP A 454 -3.25 -40.00 13.72
C TRP A 454 -2.84 -39.50 12.31
N LEU A 455 -1.58 -39.10 12.12
CA LEU A 455 -1.03 -38.72 10.81
C LEU A 455 -0.57 -39.94 9.99
N GLN A 456 -0.40 -41.10 10.63
CA GLN A 456 0.13 -42.31 10.01
C GLN A 456 -0.95 -43.02 9.18
N PRO A 457 -0.58 -43.68 8.06
CA PRO A 457 -1.51 -44.55 7.34
C PRO A 457 -1.96 -45.73 8.21
N PRO A 458 -3.23 -46.16 8.13
CA PRO A 458 -3.70 -47.38 8.80
C PRO A 458 -2.87 -48.61 8.37
N GLY A 459 -2.38 -49.40 9.33
CA GLY A 459 -1.66 -50.66 9.07
C GLY A 459 -0.15 -50.53 8.77
N MET A 460 0.40 -49.32 8.67
CA MET A 460 1.85 -49.10 8.68
C MET A 460 2.31 -48.82 10.11
N GLY A 461 2.99 -49.79 10.75
CA GLY A 461 3.64 -49.59 12.05
C GLY A 461 4.90 -48.70 11.96
N THR A 462 5.92 -49.00 12.77
CA THR A 462 7.21 -48.29 12.88
C THR A 462 8.16 -48.43 11.67
N GLN A 463 7.62 -48.57 10.45
CA GLN A 463 8.44 -48.56 9.22
C GLN A 463 8.99 -47.16 8.92
N LYS A 464 10.17 -47.08 8.28
CA LYS A 464 10.76 -45.81 7.82
C LYS A 464 9.81 -45.17 6.79
N ALA A 465 9.25 -44.01 7.14
CA ALA A 465 8.32 -43.29 6.27
C ALA A 465 9.02 -42.80 4.99
N SER A 466 8.36 -42.98 3.84
CA SER A 466 8.83 -42.40 2.57
C SER A 466 8.74 -40.87 2.60
N LEU A 467 9.50 -40.19 1.74
CA LEU A 467 9.43 -38.73 1.62
C LEU A 467 8.02 -38.25 1.23
N THR A 468 7.30 -39.02 0.40
CA THR A 468 5.91 -38.73 0.02
C THR A 468 4.95 -38.80 1.20
N ASP A 469 5.12 -39.78 2.09
CA ASP A 469 4.30 -39.91 3.31
C ASP A 469 4.62 -38.78 4.29
N ILE A 470 5.90 -38.48 4.53
CA ILE A 470 6.33 -37.37 5.40
C ILE A 470 5.73 -36.05 4.91
N ASN A 471 5.78 -35.78 3.60
CA ASN A 471 5.20 -34.57 3.01
C ASN A 471 3.69 -34.50 3.25
N LYS A 472 2.96 -35.62 3.10
CA LYS A 472 1.51 -35.64 3.34
C LYS A 472 1.14 -35.48 4.81
N ARG A 473 1.94 -36.03 5.73
CA ARG A 473 1.80 -35.80 7.19
C ARG A 473 2.01 -34.32 7.52
N CYS A 474 3.05 -33.70 6.95
CA CYS A 474 3.30 -32.27 7.12
C CYS A 474 2.12 -31.43 6.63
N GLU A 475 1.60 -31.74 5.44
CA GLU A 475 0.47 -31.04 4.83
C GLU A 475 -0.78 -31.08 5.72
N LEU A 476 -1.18 -32.27 6.17
CA LEU A 476 -2.32 -32.47 7.08
C LEU A 476 -2.15 -31.69 8.38
N PHE A 477 -0.94 -31.71 8.94
CA PHE A 477 -0.66 -31.00 10.18
C PHE A 477 -0.65 -29.47 9.98
N TYR A 478 -0.22 -28.97 8.81
CA TYR A 478 -0.36 -27.55 8.47
C TYR A 478 -1.82 -27.11 8.36
N GLU A 479 -2.68 -27.93 7.76
CA GLU A 479 -4.13 -27.66 7.71
C GLU A 479 -4.73 -27.62 9.12
N PHE A 480 -4.37 -28.56 9.98
CA PHE A 480 -4.80 -28.59 11.38
C PHE A 480 -4.35 -27.33 12.15
N LEU A 481 -3.06 -26.96 12.06
CA LEU A 481 -2.54 -25.76 12.72
C LEU A 481 -3.23 -24.49 12.20
N TYR A 482 -3.48 -24.40 10.90
CA TYR A 482 -4.21 -23.28 10.31
C TYR A 482 -5.63 -23.20 10.88
N TYR A 483 -6.37 -24.31 10.89
CA TYR A 483 -7.72 -24.38 11.46
C TYR A 483 -7.75 -23.94 12.93
N VAL A 484 -6.82 -24.42 13.77
CA VAL A 484 -6.78 -24.07 15.20
C VAL A 484 -6.56 -22.57 15.42
N PHE A 485 -5.74 -21.91 14.59
CA PHE A 485 -5.50 -20.47 14.74
C PHE A 485 -6.60 -19.63 14.10
N ASP A 486 -6.97 -19.94 12.86
CA ASP A 486 -7.90 -19.15 12.05
C ASP A 486 -9.36 -19.33 12.51
N SER A 487 -9.77 -20.58 12.76
CA SER A 487 -11.17 -20.93 13.02
C SER A 487 -11.49 -21.18 14.49
N LEU A 488 -10.49 -21.29 15.38
CA LEU A 488 -10.72 -21.49 16.82
C LEU A 488 -10.14 -20.34 17.67
N LEU A 489 -8.84 -20.06 17.59
CA LEU A 489 -8.21 -19.01 18.41
C LEU A 489 -8.72 -17.61 18.07
N ILE A 490 -8.79 -17.22 16.79
CA ILE A 490 -9.26 -15.89 16.41
C ILE A 490 -10.72 -15.67 16.84
N PRO A 491 -11.68 -16.58 16.57
CA PRO A 491 -13.04 -16.47 17.09
C PRO A 491 -13.12 -16.48 18.62
N LEU A 492 -12.31 -17.28 19.31
CA LEU A 492 -12.24 -17.28 20.78
C LEU A 492 -11.83 -15.90 21.33
N ILE A 493 -10.86 -15.25 20.70
CA ILE A 493 -10.47 -13.88 21.09
C ILE A 493 -11.60 -12.90 20.77
N GLN A 494 -12.19 -12.96 19.57
CA GLN A 494 -13.23 -12.03 19.13
C GLN A 494 -14.51 -12.11 19.97
N THR A 495 -14.86 -13.30 20.46
CA THR A 495 -16.05 -13.52 21.30
C THR A 495 -15.89 -12.99 22.72
N ASN A 496 -14.68 -13.00 23.26
CA ASN A 496 -14.42 -12.59 24.66
C ASN A 496 -13.86 -11.16 24.78
N PHE A 497 -13.14 -10.68 23.76
CA PHE A 497 -12.42 -9.41 23.80
C PHE A 497 -12.69 -8.53 22.57
N TYR A 498 -12.86 -7.23 22.82
CA TYR A 498 -12.74 -6.19 21.82
C TYR A 498 -11.26 -5.83 21.60
N VAL A 499 -10.77 -6.02 20.37
CA VAL A 499 -9.36 -5.82 20.01
C VAL A 499 -9.20 -4.51 19.25
N THR A 500 -8.38 -3.60 19.76
CA THR A 500 -8.16 -2.28 19.15
C THR A 500 -6.76 -1.73 19.39
N GLU A 501 -6.39 -0.67 18.69
CA GLU A 501 -5.16 0.10 18.90
C GLU A 501 -5.45 1.46 19.52
N SER A 502 -4.43 2.08 20.10
CA SER A 502 -4.49 3.47 20.59
C SER A 502 -3.76 4.41 19.65
N ASN A 503 -4.27 5.64 19.51
CA ASN A 503 -3.64 6.68 18.68
C ASN A 503 -2.22 7.04 19.17
N THR A 504 -1.95 6.92 20.47
CA THR A 504 -0.66 7.27 21.07
C THR A 504 0.36 6.12 21.03
N HIS A 505 -0.11 4.87 21.06
CA HIS A 505 0.74 3.67 21.18
C HIS A 505 1.05 2.97 19.84
N ARG A 506 0.76 3.63 18.70
CA ARG A 506 1.14 3.20 17.35
C ARG A 506 0.58 1.82 16.96
N TYR A 507 1.42 0.78 16.92
CA TYR A 507 1.04 -0.56 16.46
C TYR A 507 0.74 -1.53 17.60
N GLN A 508 0.82 -1.09 18.87
CA GLN A 508 0.43 -1.92 20.01
C GLN A 508 -1.06 -2.24 19.96
N VAL A 509 -1.38 -3.50 20.26
CA VAL A 509 -2.74 -4.04 20.32
C VAL A 509 -3.18 -4.10 21.78
N PHE A 510 -4.42 -3.68 22.05
CA PHE A 510 -5.06 -3.72 23.35
C PHE A 510 -6.30 -4.62 23.27
N TYR A 511 -6.56 -5.33 24.37
CA TYR A 511 -7.67 -6.26 24.54
C TYR A 511 -8.57 -5.75 25.65
N PHE A 512 -9.84 -5.48 25.36
CA PHE A 512 -10.82 -5.08 26.36
C PHE A 512 -11.89 -6.15 26.44
N HIS A 513 -12.31 -6.56 27.63
CA HIS A 513 -13.53 -7.35 27.72
C HIS A 513 -14.73 -6.56 27.15
N HIS A 514 -15.69 -7.27 26.55
CA HIS A 514 -16.81 -6.62 25.85
C HIS A 514 -17.70 -5.79 26.77
N ASP A 515 -17.85 -6.18 28.03
CA ASP A 515 -18.58 -5.43 29.06
C ASP A 515 -17.85 -4.12 29.44
N VAL A 516 -16.53 -4.19 29.67
CA VAL A 516 -15.68 -3.02 29.93
C VAL A 516 -15.71 -2.07 28.74
N TRP A 517 -15.52 -2.59 27.52
CA TRP A 517 -15.56 -1.77 26.32
C TRP A 517 -16.92 -1.09 26.13
N ARG A 518 -18.02 -1.81 26.39
CA ARG A 518 -19.37 -1.25 26.32
C ARG A 518 -19.57 -0.10 27.31
N ARG A 519 -19.11 -0.25 28.55
CA ARG A 519 -19.18 0.81 29.59
C ARG A 519 -18.43 2.08 29.18
N ILE A 520 -17.29 1.94 28.51
CA ILE A 520 -16.49 3.08 28.02
C ILE A 520 -17.13 3.70 26.76
N ALA A 521 -17.63 2.86 25.85
CA ALA A 521 -18.13 3.29 24.54
C ALA A 521 -19.53 3.92 24.59
N GLU A 522 -20.45 3.40 25.40
CA GLU A 522 -21.85 3.83 25.38
C GLU A 522 -22.06 5.31 25.76
N PRO A 523 -21.40 5.88 26.78
CA PRO A 523 -21.52 7.30 27.09
C PRO A 523 -21.05 8.18 25.93
N THR A 524 -19.92 7.82 25.31
CA THR A 524 -19.39 8.54 24.15
C THR A 524 -20.35 8.46 22.97
N LEU A 525 -20.87 7.27 22.68
CA LEU A 525 -21.82 7.06 21.59
C LEU A 525 -23.13 7.80 21.83
N SER A 526 -23.59 7.92 23.07
CA SER A 526 -24.82 8.63 23.42
C SER A 526 -24.71 10.13 23.12
N VAL A 527 -23.60 10.76 23.53
CA VAL A 527 -23.31 12.17 23.20
C VAL A 527 -23.22 12.38 21.69
N MET A 528 -22.58 11.46 20.97
CA MET A 528 -22.48 11.54 19.51
C MET A 528 -23.84 11.37 18.82
N LYS A 529 -24.68 10.43 19.30
CA LYS A 529 -26.02 10.19 18.76
C LYS A 529 -26.90 11.42 18.87
N SER A 530 -26.78 12.21 19.94
CA SER A 530 -27.58 13.44 20.11
C SER A 530 -27.03 14.65 19.34
N ASP A 531 -25.71 14.86 19.34
CA ASP A 531 -25.10 16.06 18.77
C ASP A 531 -24.80 15.93 17.26
N MET A 532 -24.13 14.85 16.84
CA MET A 532 -23.63 14.70 15.46
C MET A 532 -24.60 13.96 14.53
N PHE A 533 -25.46 13.12 15.09
CA PHE A 533 -26.33 12.23 14.34
C PHE A 533 -27.81 12.52 14.56
N GLU A 534 -28.63 12.01 13.66
CA GLU A 534 -30.06 11.84 13.83
C GLU A 534 -30.42 10.39 13.55
N GLU A 535 -31.26 9.80 14.39
CA GLU A 535 -31.75 8.43 14.18
C GLU A 535 -32.76 8.43 13.02
N MET A 536 -32.63 7.44 12.13
CA MET A 536 -33.53 7.26 11.00
C MET A 536 -34.34 5.98 11.13
N THR A 537 -35.57 6.01 10.62
CA THR A 537 -36.37 4.79 10.43
C THR A 537 -35.69 3.88 9.40
N ILE A 538 -35.92 2.57 9.52
CA ILE A 538 -35.35 1.58 8.59
C ILE A 538 -35.89 1.80 7.18
N THR A 539 -37.17 2.17 7.04
CA THR A 539 -37.82 2.44 5.75
C THR A 539 -37.15 3.61 5.03
N SER A 540 -37.03 4.77 5.68
CA SER A 540 -36.39 5.95 5.07
C SER A 540 -34.90 5.71 4.78
N ALA A 541 -34.20 4.97 5.64
CA ALA A 541 -32.82 4.58 5.36
C ALA A 541 -32.70 3.67 4.13
N ASN A 542 -33.66 2.76 3.93
CA ASN A 542 -33.70 1.89 2.75
C ASN A 542 -34.04 2.66 1.47
N GLU A 543 -34.97 3.61 1.51
CA GLU A 543 -35.29 4.49 0.39
C GLU A 543 -34.04 5.26 -0.09
N ILE A 544 -33.26 5.82 0.85
CA ILE A 544 -31.99 6.49 0.52
C ILE A 544 -30.98 5.50 -0.07
N LEU A 545 -30.90 4.27 0.43
CA LEU A 545 -29.97 3.25 -0.08
C LEU A 545 -30.40 2.69 -1.45
N GLU A 546 -31.68 2.83 -1.81
CA GLU A 546 -32.24 2.42 -3.10
C GLU A 546 -32.13 3.56 -4.12
N SER A 547 -32.21 4.82 -3.69
CA SER A 547 -32.10 5.98 -4.58
C SER A 547 -30.67 6.26 -5.09
N ARG A 548 -29.63 5.59 -4.57
CA ARG A 548 -28.23 5.87 -4.93
C ARG A 548 -27.29 4.67 -4.75
N ASP A 549 -26.11 4.77 -5.36
CA ASP A 549 -25.07 3.75 -5.26
C ASP A 549 -24.25 3.80 -3.95
N LEU A 550 -24.25 4.95 -3.28
CA LEU A 550 -23.58 5.13 -2.00
C LEU A 550 -24.25 4.29 -0.91
N GLY A 551 -23.48 3.35 -0.33
CA GLY A 551 -23.91 2.54 0.81
C GLY A 551 -23.89 3.31 2.14
N PHE A 552 -23.81 2.55 3.23
CA PHE A 552 -23.64 3.10 4.59
C PHE A 552 -22.24 2.79 5.15
N SER A 553 -21.81 3.61 6.09
CA SER A 553 -20.58 3.43 6.84
C SER A 553 -20.82 2.85 8.24
N GLN A 554 -19.78 2.33 8.88
CA GLN A 554 -19.83 1.89 10.27
C GLN A 554 -18.83 2.68 11.10
N ILE A 555 -19.19 2.96 12.35
CA ILE A 555 -18.32 3.66 13.30
C ILE A 555 -17.32 2.68 13.92
N ARG A 556 -16.06 3.10 13.95
CA ARG A 556 -14.99 2.49 14.73
C ARG A 556 -14.51 3.49 15.76
N LEU A 557 -14.43 3.08 17.03
CA LEU A 557 -13.96 3.94 18.13
C LEU A 557 -12.50 3.59 18.45
N LEU A 558 -11.65 4.61 18.60
CA LEU A 558 -10.24 4.46 18.96
C LEU A 558 -9.91 5.23 20.24
N PRO A 559 -9.23 4.62 21.22
CA PRO A 559 -8.68 5.33 22.37
C PRO A 559 -7.73 6.47 21.99
N LYS A 560 -7.99 7.67 22.53
CA LYS A 560 -7.16 8.88 22.41
C LYS A 560 -7.06 9.57 23.78
N GLY A 561 -6.11 9.13 24.60
CA GLY A 561 -5.99 9.58 25.99
C GLY A 561 -7.23 9.17 26.79
N GLN A 562 -7.93 10.15 27.36
CA GLN A 562 -9.18 9.93 28.12
C GLN A 562 -10.44 9.85 27.24
N LYS A 563 -10.35 10.22 25.95
CA LYS A 563 -11.50 10.27 25.04
C LYS A 563 -11.43 9.16 23.99
N LEU A 564 -12.57 8.82 23.39
CA LEU A 564 -12.63 7.97 22.20
C LEU A 564 -12.79 8.82 20.94
N ARG A 565 -12.01 8.52 19.90
CA ARG A 565 -12.12 9.13 18.57
C ARG A 565 -12.96 8.23 17.66
N PRO A 566 -14.05 8.74 17.06
CA PRO A 566 -14.81 8.00 16.07
C PRO A 566 -14.13 8.09 14.69
N ILE A 567 -14.15 6.99 13.93
CA ILE A 567 -13.74 6.93 12.53
C ILE A 567 -14.81 6.15 11.74
N MET A 568 -15.27 6.72 10.63
CA MET A 568 -16.20 6.04 9.73
C MET A 568 -15.44 5.18 8.74
N ASN A 569 -15.73 3.88 8.71
CA ASN A 569 -15.07 2.96 7.78
C ASN A 569 -15.72 3.00 6.39
N LEU A 570 -15.32 3.98 5.58
CA LEU A 570 -15.82 4.19 4.21
C LEU A 570 -15.12 3.32 3.16
N ARG A 571 -14.11 2.53 3.57
CA ARG A 571 -13.45 1.52 2.73
C ARG A 571 -14.11 0.15 2.81
N ARG A 572 -14.91 -0.10 3.86
CA ARG A 572 -15.65 -1.36 4.00
C ARG A 572 -16.61 -1.51 2.81
N ARG A 573 -16.52 -2.65 2.15
CA ARG A 573 -17.43 -3.03 1.06
C ARG A 573 -18.62 -3.76 1.67
N GLN A 574 -19.82 -3.39 1.25
CA GLN A 574 -21.06 -4.00 1.72
C GLN A 574 -21.49 -5.10 0.73
N PRO A 575 -22.11 -6.19 1.20
CA PRO A 575 -22.74 -7.15 0.30
C PRO A 575 -23.82 -6.47 -0.53
N THR A 576 -23.99 -6.95 -1.76
CA THR A 576 -25.01 -6.45 -2.69
C THR A 576 -26.37 -7.02 -2.29
N ARG A 577 -27.43 -6.22 -2.39
CA ARG A 577 -28.81 -6.66 -2.05
C ARG A 577 -29.32 -7.75 -2.98
N THR A 578 -28.91 -7.72 -4.26
CA THR A 578 -29.29 -8.72 -5.28
C THR A 578 -28.47 -10.01 -5.20
N ALA A 579 -27.26 -9.95 -4.66
CA ALA A 579 -26.37 -11.10 -4.52
C ALA A 579 -25.52 -10.95 -3.25
N ALA A 580 -25.93 -11.61 -2.16
CA ALA A 580 -25.27 -11.51 -0.86
C ALA A 580 -23.78 -11.90 -0.90
N LYS A 581 -23.39 -12.77 -1.83
CA LYS A 581 -21.99 -13.19 -2.03
C LYS A 581 -21.13 -12.12 -2.71
N VAL A 582 -21.70 -11.17 -3.47
CA VAL A 582 -20.92 -10.15 -4.20
C VAL A 582 -20.87 -8.85 -3.41
N LEU A 583 -19.67 -8.34 -3.15
CA LEU A 583 -19.46 -7.10 -2.44
C LEU A 583 -19.53 -5.89 -3.39
N LYS A 584 -20.38 -4.90 -3.08
CA LYS A 584 -20.40 -3.57 -3.73
C LYS A 584 -19.02 -2.91 -3.65
N ARG A 585 -18.80 -1.90 -4.51
CA ARG A 585 -17.62 -1.03 -4.38
C ARG A 585 -17.75 -0.16 -3.11
N SER A 586 -16.62 0.25 -2.54
CA SER A 586 -16.61 1.08 -1.33
C SER A 586 -17.09 2.50 -1.62
N ILE A 587 -17.60 3.24 -0.63
CA ILE A 587 -17.97 4.65 -0.78
C ILE A 587 -16.78 5.48 -1.30
N ASN A 588 -15.58 5.27 -0.76
CA ASN A 588 -14.36 5.94 -1.24
C ASN A 588 -13.99 5.63 -2.71
N PHE A 589 -14.52 4.54 -3.29
CA PHE A 589 -14.36 4.26 -4.71
C PHE A 589 -15.29 5.14 -5.54
N PHE A 590 -16.57 5.24 -5.14
CA PHE A 590 -17.56 6.09 -5.81
C PHE A 590 -17.23 7.58 -5.70
N LEU A 591 -16.54 8.00 -4.62
CA LEU A 591 -16.03 9.37 -4.48
C LEU A 591 -14.75 9.65 -5.27
N GLY A 592 -14.19 8.64 -5.95
CA GLY A 592 -12.97 8.77 -6.76
C GLY A 592 -13.03 9.86 -7.83
N PRO A 593 -14.14 9.97 -8.60
CA PRO A 593 -14.42 11.09 -9.50
C PRO A 593 -14.26 12.47 -8.87
N VAL A 594 -15.01 12.75 -7.80
CA VAL A 594 -14.97 14.03 -7.09
C VAL A 594 -13.58 14.33 -6.55
N HIS A 595 -12.91 13.33 -5.96
CA HIS A 595 -11.53 13.47 -5.48
C HIS A 595 -10.56 13.84 -6.62
N THR A 596 -10.76 13.26 -7.81
CA THR A 596 -9.92 13.53 -8.99
C THR A 596 -10.14 14.94 -9.51
N ALA A 597 -11.39 15.41 -9.58
CA ALA A 597 -11.73 16.78 -9.95
C ALA A 597 -11.16 17.81 -8.96
N LEU A 598 -11.34 17.62 -7.64
CA LEU A 598 -10.77 18.53 -6.63
C LEU A 598 -9.24 18.53 -6.62
N ARG A 599 -8.62 17.38 -6.91
CA ARG A 599 -7.16 17.30 -7.07
C ARG A 599 -6.70 18.13 -8.28
N PHE A 600 -7.46 18.13 -9.37
CA PHE A 600 -7.18 18.98 -10.53
C PHE A 600 -7.33 20.45 -10.17
N GLU A 601 -8.44 20.85 -9.55
CA GLU A 601 -8.66 22.25 -9.12
C GLU A 601 -7.57 22.78 -8.19
N LYS A 602 -7.08 21.94 -7.27
CA LYS A 602 -5.92 22.26 -6.44
C LYS A 602 -4.67 22.59 -7.26
N MET A 603 -4.41 21.84 -8.33
CA MET A 603 -3.21 22.03 -9.16
C MET A 603 -3.35 23.24 -10.07
N THR A 604 -4.55 23.50 -10.59
CA THR A 604 -4.83 24.64 -11.47
C THR A 604 -4.90 25.95 -10.71
N ASN A 605 -5.52 25.96 -9.51
CA ASN A 605 -5.81 27.16 -8.73
C ASN A 605 -5.26 27.06 -7.29
N PRO A 606 -3.93 26.93 -7.09
CA PRO A 606 -3.35 26.71 -5.76
C PRO A 606 -3.60 27.87 -4.78
N GLN A 607 -3.77 29.10 -5.28
CA GLN A 607 -4.05 30.29 -4.47
C GLN A 607 -5.37 30.20 -3.71
N ARG A 608 -6.35 29.44 -4.21
CA ARG A 608 -7.64 29.24 -3.52
C ARG A 608 -7.50 28.48 -2.19
N LEU A 609 -6.39 27.77 -1.99
CA LEU A 609 -6.11 26.99 -0.79
C LEU A 609 -5.25 27.75 0.24
N ALA A 610 -4.86 29.00 -0.06
CA ALA A 610 -4.19 29.93 0.86
C ALA A 610 -3.02 29.28 1.65
N SER A 611 -3.07 29.30 2.99
CA SER A 611 -2.00 28.79 3.85
C SER A 611 -1.94 27.25 3.95
N SER A 612 -2.88 26.52 3.35
CA SER A 612 -3.01 25.06 3.47
C SER A 612 -1.74 24.28 3.11
N LEU A 613 -1.46 23.27 3.92
CA LEU A 613 -0.48 22.21 3.70
C LEU A 613 -1.24 20.89 3.55
N PHE A 614 -0.90 20.08 2.55
CA PHE A 614 -1.44 18.73 2.38
C PHE A 614 -0.48 17.67 2.90
N SER A 615 0.79 18.03 3.05
CA SER A 615 1.80 17.22 3.71
C SER A 615 2.72 18.10 4.54
N VAL A 616 3.31 17.52 5.60
CA VAL A 616 4.33 18.20 6.42
C VAL A 616 5.51 18.67 5.56
N SER A 617 5.79 17.95 4.48
CA SER A 617 6.79 18.28 3.47
C SER A 617 6.56 19.63 2.81
N ASP A 618 5.30 20.04 2.63
CA ASP A 618 4.93 21.25 1.90
C ASP A 618 5.36 22.51 2.65
N MET A 619 5.47 22.42 3.99
CA MET A 619 5.97 23.48 4.86
C MET A 619 7.36 23.96 4.46
N TYR A 620 8.20 23.03 3.99
CA TYR A 620 9.60 23.30 3.67
C TYR A 620 9.74 24.38 2.59
N ALA A 621 8.97 24.28 1.51
CA ALA A 621 9.03 25.24 0.42
C ALA A 621 8.58 26.63 0.88
N LYS A 622 7.51 26.71 1.70
CA LYS A 622 6.99 27.98 2.23
C LYS A 622 7.99 28.65 3.18
N LEU A 623 8.57 27.91 4.12
CA LEU A 623 9.60 28.42 5.03
C LEU A 623 10.85 28.90 4.29
N LYS A 624 11.29 28.16 3.26
CA LYS A 624 12.45 28.56 2.46
C LYS A 624 12.21 29.85 1.69
N MET A 625 11.03 30.03 1.11
CA MET A 625 10.65 31.29 0.45
C MET A 625 10.58 32.44 1.45
N PHE A 626 9.95 32.25 2.61
CA PHE A 626 9.86 33.28 3.64
C PHE A 626 11.24 33.67 4.20
N LYS A 627 12.11 32.70 4.48
CA LYS A 627 13.48 32.98 4.94
C LYS A 627 14.26 33.86 3.95
N ARG A 628 14.01 33.74 2.65
CA ARG A 628 14.65 34.56 1.61
C ARG A 628 14.07 35.97 1.51
N SER A 629 12.82 36.18 1.88
CA SER A 629 12.19 37.50 1.87
C SER A 629 12.50 38.32 3.12
N LEU A 630 13.11 37.72 4.15
CA LEU A 630 13.48 38.43 5.38
C LEU A 630 14.71 39.34 5.16
N PRO A 631 14.76 40.51 5.82
CA PRO A 631 15.93 41.38 5.79
C PRO A 631 17.18 40.70 6.39
N SER A 632 18.34 40.97 5.81
CA SER A 632 19.64 40.49 6.32
C SER A 632 19.98 41.17 7.65
N GLY A 633 19.87 40.45 8.77
CA GLY A 633 20.25 40.96 10.10
C GLY A 633 19.13 40.82 11.13
N SER A 634 19.05 39.63 11.74
CA SER A 634 18.34 39.27 12.99
C SER A 634 17.14 40.13 13.39
N SER A 635 16.01 39.94 12.72
CA SER A 635 14.71 40.32 13.30
C SER A 635 14.21 39.21 14.22
N GLN A 636 13.78 39.58 15.43
CA GLN A 636 13.08 38.65 16.33
C GLN A 636 11.77 38.20 15.65
N LEU A 637 11.56 36.88 15.51
CA LEU A 637 10.33 36.34 14.94
C LEU A 637 9.36 35.95 16.05
N PHE A 638 8.09 36.27 15.84
CA PHE A 638 6.99 35.90 16.73
C PHE A 638 6.23 34.71 16.14
N PHE A 639 6.14 33.65 16.93
CA PHE A 639 5.48 32.41 16.58
C PHE A 639 4.21 32.26 17.39
N ALA A 640 3.13 31.86 16.73
CA ALA A 640 1.88 31.52 17.36
C ALA A 640 1.29 30.26 16.71
N LYS A 641 1.00 29.25 17.53
CA LYS A 641 0.33 28.02 17.11
C LYS A 641 -1.03 27.92 17.78
N VAL A 642 -2.04 27.58 16.99
CA VAL A 642 -3.43 27.36 17.42
C VAL A 642 -3.93 26.01 16.91
N ASP A 643 -4.61 25.24 17.77
CA ASP A 643 -5.22 23.94 17.45
C ASP A 643 -6.75 24.08 17.51
N VAL A 644 -7.41 23.90 16.36
CA VAL A 644 -8.88 23.93 16.26
C VAL A 644 -9.48 22.61 16.73
N GLN A 645 -10.42 22.68 17.65
CA GLN A 645 -11.11 21.53 18.21
C GLN A 645 -12.01 20.88 17.16
N SER A 646 -11.86 19.55 17.04
CA SER A 646 -12.78 18.69 16.28
C SER A 646 -13.13 19.22 14.88
N ALA A 647 -12.13 19.74 14.15
CA ALA A 647 -12.32 20.49 12.91
C ALA A 647 -13.19 19.82 11.83
N PHE A 648 -13.26 18.48 11.77
CA PHE A 648 -14.17 17.81 10.82
C PHE A 648 -15.60 17.73 11.34
N ASP A 649 -15.78 17.62 12.64
CA ASP A 649 -17.06 17.34 13.28
C ASP A 649 -17.91 18.63 13.45
N THR A 650 -17.27 19.80 13.45
CA THR A 650 -17.92 21.10 13.65
C THR A 650 -18.31 21.82 12.38
N ILE A 651 -17.78 21.42 11.21
CA ILE A 651 -18.05 22.10 9.93
C ILE A 651 -19.56 22.09 9.60
N PRO A 652 -20.18 23.27 9.37
CA PRO A 652 -21.56 23.35 8.90
C PRO A 652 -21.70 22.79 7.47
N GLN A 653 -22.62 21.82 7.29
CA GLN A 653 -22.79 21.13 6.02
C GLN A 653 -23.27 22.05 4.90
N ASP A 654 -24.22 22.93 5.17
CA ASP A 654 -24.78 23.80 4.12
C ASP A 654 -23.77 24.84 3.64
N ALA A 655 -23.00 25.43 4.56
CA ALA A 655 -21.95 26.38 4.24
C ALA A 655 -20.88 25.74 3.33
N ILE A 656 -20.46 24.50 3.62
CA ILE A 656 -19.47 23.84 2.78
C ILE A 656 -20.04 23.46 1.41
N ILE A 657 -21.29 23.02 1.31
CA ILE A 657 -21.92 22.74 0.00
C ILE A 657 -21.99 24.01 -0.85
N GLN A 658 -22.37 25.15 -0.26
CA GLN A 658 -22.39 26.42 -0.99
C GLN A 658 -20.99 26.83 -1.44
N LEU A 659 -19.97 26.68 -0.59
CA LEU A 659 -18.59 26.95 -0.97
C LEU A 659 -18.15 26.06 -2.15
N MET A 660 -18.44 24.76 -2.08
CA MET A 660 -18.03 23.79 -3.10
C MET A 660 -18.63 24.06 -4.48
N LYS A 661 -19.78 24.75 -4.58
CA LYS A 661 -20.34 25.17 -5.88
C LYS A 661 -19.47 26.19 -6.61
N SER A 662 -18.67 26.99 -5.90
CA SER A 662 -17.80 28.01 -6.52
C SER A 662 -16.40 27.52 -6.89
N ILE A 663 -16.03 26.30 -6.46
CA ILE A 663 -14.68 25.75 -6.64
C ILE A 663 -14.41 25.25 -8.07
N PRO A 664 -15.30 24.48 -8.72
CA PRO A 664 -15.09 23.99 -10.09
C PRO A 664 -14.82 25.13 -11.07
N SER A 665 -13.77 25.00 -11.88
CA SER A 665 -13.41 25.97 -12.93
C SER A 665 -13.99 25.61 -14.30
N GLN A 666 -14.51 24.38 -14.46
CA GLN A 666 -15.01 23.84 -15.72
C GLN A 666 -16.45 23.36 -15.57
N GLN A 667 -17.22 23.35 -16.67
CA GLN A 667 -18.58 22.81 -16.71
C GLN A 667 -18.60 21.27 -16.69
N GLY A 668 -17.50 20.63 -17.07
CA GLY A 668 -17.31 19.18 -16.99
C GLY A 668 -15.84 18.79 -17.13
N TYR A 669 -15.52 17.58 -16.71
CA TYR A 669 -14.17 17.03 -16.65
C TYR A 669 -14.08 15.69 -17.38
N THR A 670 -12.98 15.49 -18.11
CA THR A 670 -12.68 14.21 -18.77
C THR A 670 -11.54 13.52 -18.03
N PHE A 671 -11.77 12.32 -17.50
CA PHE A 671 -10.76 11.58 -16.75
C PHE A 671 -10.04 10.56 -17.62
N ALA A 672 -8.71 10.57 -17.50
CA ALA A 672 -7.83 9.52 -18.00
C ALA A 672 -7.25 8.71 -16.83
N LYS A 673 -7.04 7.41 -17.04
CA LYS A 673 -6.50 6.51 -16.02
C LYS A 673 -5.24 5.83 -16.54
N HIS A 674 -4.22 5.71 -15.69
CA HIS A 674 -3.02 4.95 -16.00
C HIS A 674 -2.58 4.09 -14.81
N ALA A 675 -1.85 3.02 -15.11
CA ALA A 675 -1.19 2.20 -14.11
C ALA A 675 0.31 2.48 -14.07
N GLU A 676 0.87 2.45 -12.88
CA GLU A 676 2.31 2.44 -12.62
C GLU A 676 2.69 1.09 -12.01
N VAL A 677 3.64 0.39 -12.64
CA VAL A 677 4.15 -0.91 -12.18
C VAL A 677 5.65 -0.80 -11.88
N GLN A 678 6.04 -1.16 -10.66
CA GLN A 678 7.43 -1.11 -10.20
C GLN A 678 7.92 -2.50 -9.73
N PRO A 679 9.22 -2.80 -9.84
CA PRO A 679 9.83 -3.95 -9.19
C PRO A 679 9.54 -3.97 -7.68
N GLY A 680 9.45 -5.16 -7.10
CA GLY A 680 9.22 -5.29 -5.66
C GLY A 680 10.40 -4.77 -4.81
N GLU A 681 10.15 -4.37 -3.56
CA GLU A 681 11.16 -3.74 -2.69
C GLU A 681 12.47 -4.53 -2.52
N ARG A 682 12.43 -5.87 -2.50
CA ARG A 682 13.65 -6.69 -2.30
C ARG A 682 14.61 -6.62 -3.50
N ALA A 683 14.07 -6.55 -4.70
CA ALA A 683 14.82 -6.46 -5.95
C ALA A 683 15.65 -5.16 -6.04
N MET A 684 15.14 -4.09 -5.44
CA MET A 684 15.83 -2.79 -5.38
C MET A 684 17.05 -2.77 -4.43
N MET A 685 17.29 -3.84 -3.65
CA MET A 685 18.37 -3.89 -2.64
C MET A 685 19.47 -4.90 -2.94
N ALA A 686 19.18 -6.01 -3.64
CA ALA A 686 20.18 -7.01 -3.99
C ALA A 686 19.85 -7.66 -5.36
N PRO A 687 20.78 -7.61 -6.34
CA PRO A 687 20.50 -8.00 -7.72
C PRO A 687 20.40 -9.51 -7.99
N GLU A 688 20.83 -10.36 -7.04
CA GLU A 688 21.05 -11.80 -7.26
C GLU A 688 19.93 -12.72 -6.73
N LYS A 689 18.84 -12.20 -6.16
CA LYS A 689 17.82 -13.03 -5.48
C LYS A 689 16.40 -12.75 -5.98
N THR A 690 15.56 -13.79 -5.96
CA THR A 690 14.16 -13.79 -6.44
C THR A 690 13.39 -12.55 -5.96
N ALA A 691 12.83 -11.79 -6.90
CA ALA A 691 12.13 -10.54 -6.62
C ALA A 691 10.84 -10.77 -5.83
N THR A 692 10.50 -9.83 -4.94
CA THR A 692 9.14 -9.76 -4.35
C THR A 692 8.11 -9.35 -5.39
N LYS A 693 6.83 -9.66 -5.16
CA LYS A 693 5.70 -9.25 -6.02
C LYS A 693 5.82 -7.78 -6.44
N ALA A 694 5.58 -7.52 -7.72
CA ALA A 694 5.57 -6.18 -8.28
C ALA A 694 4.57 -5.27 -7.57
N ILE A 695 4.91 -4.00 -7.46
CA ILE A 695 4.05 -2.96 -6.87
C ILE A 695 3.24 -2.34 -8.01
N ARG A 696 1.90 -2.32 -7.87
CA ARG A 696 0.98 -1.73 -8.85
C ARG A 696 0.21 -0.58 -8.21
N ARG A 697 0.10 0.54 -8.94
CA ARG A 697 -0.70 1.69 -8.52
C ARG A 697 -1.52 2.20 -9.68
N TRP A 698 -2.77 2.54 -9.40
CA TRP A 698 -3.68 3.14 -10.37
C TRP A 698 -3.84 4.62 -10.06
N HIS A 699 -3.75 5.43 -11.10
CA HIS A 699 -3.87 6.88 -11.02
C HIS A 699 -4.94 7.35 -12.01
N ALA A 700 -5.70 8.36 -11.59
CA ALA A 700 -6.64 9.08 -12.43
C ALA A 700 -6.22 10.56 -12.48
N SER A 701 -6.36 11.17 -13.66
CA SER A 701 -6.05 12.57 -13.92
C SER A 701 -7.08 13.17 -14.86
N VAL A 702 -7.40 14.45 -14.69
CA VAL A 702 -8.22 15.21 -15.65
C VAL A 702 -7.39 15.53 -16.90
N LEU A 703 -7.99 15.34 -18.07
CA LEU A 703 -7.52 15.85 -19.36
C LEU A 703 -8.19 17.19 -19.63
N THR A 704 -7.40 18.23 -19.92
CA THR A 704 -7.91 19.49 -20.47
C THR A 704 -7.79 19.47 -21.99
N ARG A 705 -8.51 20.37 -22.68
CA ARG A 705 -8.52 20.42 -24.15
C ARG A 705 -7.13 20.67 -24.75
N ASP A 706 -6.27 21.37 -24.03
CA ASP A 706 -4.90 21.73 -24.47
C ASP A 706 -3.83 20.72 -24.00
N MET A 707 -4.22 19.61 -23.36
CA MET A 707 -3.24 18.69 -22.81
C MET A 707 -2.63 17.79 -23.87
N PRO A 708 -1.29 17.66 -23.89
CA PRO A 708 -0.63 16.85 -24.90
C PRO A 708 -0.90 15.35 -24.68
N PRO A 709 -0.65 14.51 -25.69
CA PRO A 709 -0.78 13.06 -25.60
C PRO A 709 -0.11 12.49 -24.34
N PHE A 710 -0.60 11.35 -23.85
CA PHE A 710 -0.12 10.76 -22.60
C PHE A 710 1.41 10.57 -22.55
N VAL A 711 2.03 10.19 -23.67
CA VAL A 711 3.49 10.01 -23.77
C VAL A 711 4.26 11.30 -23.49
N ASP A 712 3.75 12.45 -23.92
CA ASP A 712 4.39 13.73 -23.68
C ASP A 712 4.18 14.19 -22.23
N ARG A 713 3.00 13.92 -21.66
CA ARG A 713 2.77 14.09 -20.21
C ARG A 713 3.69 13.20 -19.37
N LEU A 714 3.99 12.00 -19.84
CA LEU A 714 4.98 11.11 -19.22
C LEU A 714 6.36 11.76 -19.22
N ARG A 715 6.81 12.28 -20.37
CA ARG A 715 8.13 12.92 -20.51
C ARG A 715 8.27 14.18 -19.66
N HIS A 716 7.27 15.06 -19.64
CA HIS A 716 7.42 16.37 -19.00
C HIS A 716 7.12 16.39 -17.49
N ASP A 717 6.14 15.61 -16.99
CA ASP A 717 5.73 15.70 -15.58
C ASP A 717 5.78 14.36 -14.82
N LEU A 718 5.19 13.30 -15.38
CA LEU A 718 4.94 12.08 -14.60
C LEU A 718 6.19 11.23 -14.38
N ALA A 719 7.04 11.04 -15.40
CA ALA A 719 8.18 10.13 -15.34
C ALA A 719 9.43 10.77 -14.71
N SER A 720 9.61 12.09 -14.83
CA SER A 720 10.75 12.83 -14.25
C SER A 720 10.90 12.62 -12.73
N LYS A 721 9.77 12.42 -12.06
CA LYS A 721 9.63 12.19 -10.61
C LYS A 721 9.75 10.71 -10.20
N LYS A 722 9.95 9.79 -11.15
CA LYS A 722 9.87 8.33 -10.94
C LYS A 722 11.14 7.62 -11.39
N ARG A 723 11.34 6.41 -10.87
CA ARG A 723 12.48 5.55 -11.19
C ARG A 723 12.01 4.11 -11.34
N ASN A 724 12.60 3.37 -12.25
CA ASN A 724 12.34 1.95 -12.47
C ASN A 724 10.83 1.65 -12.56
N THR A 725 10.08 2.48 -13.30
CA THR A 725 8.61 2.40 -13.37
C THR A 725 8.16 2.13 -14.79
N VAL A 726 7.26 1.15 -14.96
CA VAL A 726 6.54 0.90 -16.21
C VAL A 726 5.19 1.59 -16.13
N PHE A 727 4.89 2.44 -17.11
CA PHE A 727 3.62 3.13 -17.26
C PHE A 727 2.75 2.40 -18.29
N VAL A 728 1.48 2.19 -17.94
CA VAL A 728 0.48 1.55 -18.81
C VAL A 728 -0.73 2.47 -18.88
N ASP A 729 -0.99 3.04 -20.05
CA ASP A 729 -2.13 3.94 -20.27
C ASP A 729 -3.42 3.15 -20.49
N ARG A 730 -4.55 3.67 -19.99
CA ARG A 730 -5.88 3.14 -20.29
C ARG A 730 -6.61 4.14 -21.17
N VAL A 731 -6.88 3.73 -22.40
CA VAL A 731 -7.47 4.60 -23.44
C VAL A 731 -8.89 5.07 -23.09
N ALA A 732 -9.63 4.32 -22.29
CA ALA A 732 -10.99 4.65 -21.91
C ALA A 732 -11.05 5.97 -21.12
N LEU A 733 -11.77 6.95 -21.66
CA LEU A 733 -12.01 8.25 -21.05
C LEU A 733 -13.40 8.28 -20.40
N GLU A 734 -13.48 8.82 -19.20
CA GLU A 734 -14.75 8.99 -18.47
C GLU A 734 -15.08 10.48 -18.38
N GLY A 735 -16.16 10.92 -19.04
CA GLY A 735 -16.68 12.28 -18.93
C GLY A 735 -17.60 12.43 -17.72
N TRP A 736 -17.45 13.52 -16.98
CA TRP A 736 -18.25 13.87 -15.82
C TRP A 736 -18.64 15.33 -15.87
N ASP A 737 -19.93 15.63 -15.83
CA ASP A 737 -20.43 16.99 -15.66
C ASP A 737 -20.26 17.47 -14.21
N THR A 738 -20.04 18.78 -14.05
CA THR A 738 -19.80 19.38 -12.74
C THR A 738 -21.01 19.25 -11.82
N GLU A 739 -22.22 19.32 -12.37
CA GLU A 739 -23.47 19.20 -11.62
C GLU A 739 -23.61 17.82 -10.97
N SER A 740 -23.35 16.74 -11.71
CA SER A 740 -23.35 15.36 -11.19
C SER A 740 -22.29 15.14 -10.13
N LEU A 741 -21.09 15.72 -10.29
CA LEU A 741 -20.03 15.65 -9.28
C LEU A 741 -20.42 16.39 -7.99
N LEU A 742 -21.04 17.56 -8.11
CA LEU A 742 -21.54 18.34 -6.97
C LEU A 742 -22.71 17.65 -6.28
N SER A 743 -23.63 17.05 -7.05
CA SER A 743 -24.74 16.24 -6.52
C SER A 743 -24.20 15.04 -5.72
N LEU A 744 -23.23 14.31 -6.26
CA LEU A 744 -22.59 13.20 -5.56
C LEU A 744 -21.87 13.65 -4.27
N LEU A 745 -21.24 14.83 -4.29
CA LEU A 745 -20.61 15.43 -3.11
C LEU A 745 -21.66 15.83 -2.06
N ALA A 746 -22.76 16.46 -2.48
CA ALA A 746 -23.86 16.85 -1.60
C ALA A 746 -24.52 15.63 -0.94
N ASP A 747 -24.83 14.60 -1.73
CA ASP A 747 -25.34 13.32 -1.22
C ASP A 747 -24.38 12.66 -0.23
N HIS A 748 -23.07 12.77 -0.46
CA HIS A 748 -22.07 12.23 0.46
C HIS A 748 -22.00 12.98 1.78
N VAL A 749 -22.14 14.30 1.79
CA VAL A 749 -22.02 15.13 3.00
C VAL A 749 -23.35 15.19 3.75
N GLN A 750 -24.44 15.60 3.09
CA GLN A 750 -25.74 15.87 3.72
C GLN A 750 -26.55 14.59 3.99
N ARG A 751 -26.39 13.56 3.15
CA ARG A 751 -27.13 12.28 3.28
C ARG A 751 -26.21 11.12 3.66
N ASN A 752 -25.15 11.39 4.44
CA ASN A 752 -24.24 10.36 4.91
C ASN A 752 -24.95 9.42 5.90
N LEU A 753 -25.05 8.13 5.57
CA LEU A 753 -25.66 7.12 6.43
C LEU A 753 -24.60 6.34 7.21
N VAL A 754 -24.86 6.17 8.50
CA VAL A 754 -24.01 5.48 9.45
C VAL A 754 -24.82 4.43 10.19
N LYS A 755 -24.32 3.20 10.21
CA LYS A 755 -24.95 2.09 10.94
C LYS A 755 -24.24 1.89 12.28
N ILE A 756 -24.99 2.04 13.37
CA ILE A 756 -24.52 1.82 14.74
C ILE A 756 -25.39 0.73 15.36
N GLY A 757 -24.79 -0.43 15.63
CA GLY A 757 -25.53 -1.63 16.03
C GLY A 757 -26.53 -2.04 14.94
N LYS A 758 -27.82 -2.10 15.31
CA LYS A 758 -28.92 -2.48 14.41
C LYS A 758 -29.63 -1.27 13.76
N LYS A 759 -29.33 -0.05 14.20
CA LYS A 759 -30.02 1.17 13.79
C LYS A 759 -29.23 1.97 12.75
N TYR A 760 -29.95 2.77 11.95
CA TYR A 760 -29.39 3.71 10.98
C TYR A 760 -29.46 5.13 11.51
N TYR A 761 -28.42 5.90 11.21
CA TYR A 761 -28.30 7.29 11.59
C TYR A 761 -27.83 8.11 10.39
N ARG A 762 -28.32 9.35 10.25
CA ARG A 762 -27.76 10.33 9.32
C ARG A 762 -26.84 11.27 10.07
N GLN A 763 -25.69 11.59 9.48
CA GLN A 763 -24.81 12.63 10.02
C GLN A 763 -25.40 14.01 9.69
N LYS A 764 -25.81 14.76 10.70
CA LYS A 764 -26.40 16.11 10.55
C LYS A 764 -25.37 17.24 10.74
N ARG A 765 -24.30 17.00 11.48
CA ARG A 765 -23.24 17.99 11.77
C ARG A 765 -21.86 17.45 11.38
N GLY A 766 -21.03 18.32 10.80
CA GLY A 766 -19.69 17.98 10.36
C GLY A 766 -19.65 17.14 9.08
N ILE A 767 -18.43 16.79 8.69
CA ILE A 767 -18.12 15.95 7.53
C ILE A 767 -17.59 14.57 7.98
N PRO A 768 -17.77 13.51 7.18
CA PRO A 768 -17.43 12.15 7.61
C PRO A 768 -15.92 11.92 7.77
N GLN A 769 -15.48 11.59 9.00
CA GLN A 769 -14.08 11.21 9.25
C GLN A 769 -13.75 9.85 8.61
N GLY A 770 -12.81 9.84 7.66
CA GLY A 770 -12.43 8.64 6.89
C GLY A 770 -12.79 8.70 5.41
N SER A 771 -13.47 9.76 4.97
CA SER A 771 -13.71 10.02 3.56
C SER A 771 -12.43 10.52 2.90
N VAL A 772 -12.23 10.13 1.64
CA VAL A 772 -11.13 10.65 0.81
C VAL A 772 -11.28 12.14 0.52
N LEU A 773 -12.49 12.72 0.68
CA LEU A 773 -12.77 14.12 0.38
C LEU A 773 -12.57 15.05 1.58
N SER A 774 -12.64 14.55 2.82
CA SER A 774 -12.73 15.40 4.02
C SER A 774 -11.55 16.37 4.17
N SER A 775 -10.35 15.96 3.78
CA SER A 775 -9.17 16.83 3.82
C SER A 775 -9.25 17.98 2.80
N PHE A 776 -9.78 17.73 1.59
CA PHE A 776 -9.99 18.80 0.60
C PHE A 776 -11.07 19.77 1.08
N LEU A 777 -12.20 19.21 1.50
CA LEU A 777 -13.35 19.95 2.04
C LEU A 777 -12.92 20.90 3.16
N CYS A 778 -12.26 20.38 4.18
CA CYS A 778 -11.76 21.17 5.30
C CYS A 778 -10.73 22.21 4.88
N ASN A 779 -9.81 21.88 3.95
CA ASN A 779 -8.81 22.83 3.50
C ASN A 779 -9.39 24.01 2.71
N TYR A 780 -10.35 23.77 1.80
CA TYR A 780 -11.04 24.85 1.11
C TYR A 780 -11.88 25.69 2.08
N PHE A 781 -12.56 25.04 3.02
CA PHE A 781 -13.41 25.71 4.00
C PHE A 781 -12.63 26.69 4.89
N TYR A 782 -11.50 26.25 5.45
CA TYR A 782 -10.65 27.14 6.23
C TYR A 782 -9.85 28.13 5.39
N ALA A 783 -9.57 27.85 4.11
CA ALA A 783 -8.99 28.87 3.23
C ALA A 783 -9.96 30.04 2.98
N ASP A 784 -11.28 29.80 3.01
CA ASP A 784 -12.28 30.86 2.97
C ASP A 784 -12.31 31.67 4.29
N LEU A 785 -12.21 31.00 5.45
CA LEU A 785 -12.04 31.66 6.75
C LEU A 785 -10.81 32.55 6.78
N GLU A 786 -9.67 32.04 6.29
CA GLU A 786 -8.42 32.79 6.23
C GLU A 786 -8.58 34.08 5.43
N ARG A 787 -9.30 34.03 4.31
CA ARG A 787 -9.54 35.20 3.46
C ARG A 787 -10.42 36.24 4.14
N LYS A 788 -11.48 35.82 4.83
CA LYS A 788 -12.47 36.74 5.43
C LYS A 788 -12.03 37.30 6.79
N HIS A 789 -11.47 36.47 7.65
CA HIS A 789 -11.17 36.86 9.05
C HIS A 789 -9.68 37.10 9.29
N LEU A 790 -8.80 36.46 8.52
CA LEU A 790 -7.34 36.55 8.70
C LEU A 790 -6.64 37.31 7.56
N GLY A 791 -7.39 38.09 6.78
CA GLY A 791 -6.87 38.86 5.64
C GLY A 791 -5.76 39.86 6.03
N PHE A 792 -5.73 40.31 7.28
CA PHE A 792 -4.67 41.19 7.82
C PHE A 792 -3.28 40.51 7.90
N LEU A 793 -3.22 39.18 7.75
CA LEU A 793 -1.98 38.40 7.68
C LEU A 793 -1.44 38.25 6.25
N LEU A 794 -2.17 38.75 5.23
CA LEU A 794 -1.72 38.77 3.83
C LEU A 794 -0.69 39.89 3.63
N SER A 795 0.46 39.77 4.28
CA SER A 795 1.54 40.75 4.22
C SER A 795 2.91 40.05 4.18
N PRO A 796 3.93 40.66 3.56
CA PRO A 796 5.23 40.00 3.32
C PRO A 796 6.02 39.70 4.60
N ASP A 797 5.67 40.33 5.71
CA ASP A 797 6.22 40.12 7.05
C ASP A 797 5.56 38.93 7.80
N CYS A 798 4.58 38.25 7.19
CA CYS A 798 3.84 37.16 7.78
C CYS A 798 3.92 35.89 6.94
N LEU A 799 4.04 34.75 7.61
CA LEU A 799 3.89 33.42 7.04
C LEU A 799 2.86 32.66 7.87
N LEU A 800 1.66 32.49 7.31
CA LEU A 800 0.64 31.58 7.83
C LEU A 800 0.79 30.22 7.15
N MET A 801 0.70 29.15 7.94
CA MET A 801 0.68 27.77 7.47
C MET A 801 -0.35 26.97 8.25
N ARG A 802 -1.05 26.08 7.56
CA ARG A 802 -2.07 25.24 8.20
C ARG A 802 -2.03 23.80 7.72
N LEU A 803 -2.01 22.85 8.65
CA LEU A 803 -2.22 21.43 8.36
C LEU A 803 -3.53 20.98 8.99
N ILE A 804 -4.61 21.00 8.21
CA ILE A 804 -5.98 20.69 8.67
C ILE A 804 -6.40 21.62 9.82
N ASP A 805 -6.24 21.18 11.06
CA ASP A 805 -6.66 21.80 12.33
C ASP A 805 -5.55 22.53 13.07
N ASP A 806 -4.28 22.25 12.74
CA ASP A 806 -3.11 22.93 13.30
C ASP A 806 -2.74 24.16 12.46
N PHE A 807 -2.88 25.37 13.02
CA PHE A 807 -2.40 26.62 12.43
C PHE A 807 -1.07 27.03 13.05
N LEU A 808 -0.16 27.56 12.23
CA LEU A 808 1.10 28.16 12.63
C LEU A 808 1.27 29.51 11.92
N LEU A 809 1.42 30.57 12.70
CA LEU A 809 1.80 31.90 12.23
C LEU A 809 3.24 32.20 12.64
N ILE A 810 4.02 32.73 11.70
CA ILE A 810 5.34 33.31 11.91
C ILE A 810 5.28 34.76 11.40
N THR A 811 5.64 35.73 12.22
CA THR A 811 5.57 37.15 11.83
C THR A 811 6.69 37.98 12.47
N LEU A 812 7.01 39.11 11.85
CA LEU A 812 7.89 40.15 12.42
C LEU A 812 7.15 41.10 13.37
N ASP A 813 5.82 41.14 13.31
CA ASP A 813 4.99 42.05 14.11
C ASP A 813 4.27 41.29 15.23
N LYS A 814 4.68 41.56 16.48
CA LYS A 814 4.06 40.98 17.68
C LYS A 814 2.55 41.25 17.74
N ASN A 815 2.09 42.42 17.31
CA ASN A 815 0.67 42.81 17.38
C ASN A 815 -0.18 41.95 16.46
N LYS A 816 0.33 41.58 15.28
CA LYS A 816 -0.36 40.64 14.38
C LYS A 816 -0.47 39.25 14.98
N ALA A 817 0.57 38.78 15.69
CA ALA A 817 0.53 37.50 16.39
C ALA A 817 -0.51 37.50 17.52
N VAL A 818 -0.55 38.56 18.33
CA VAL A 818 -1.55 38.73 19.40
C VAL A 818 -2.96 38.75 18.81
N ARG A 819 -3.20 39.60 17.82
CA ARG A 819 -4.51 39.71 17.14
C ARG A 819 -4.94 38.38 16.52
N PHE A 820 -4.03 37.64 15.92
CA PHE A 820 -4.32 36.31 15.36
C PHE A 820 -4.81 35.34 16.43
N VAL A 821 -4.09 35.23 17.55
CA VAL A 821 -4.46 34.31 18.62
C VAL A 821 -5.78 34.74 19.27
N GLU A 822 -5.98 36.03 19.53
CA GLU A 822 -7.24 36.57 20.06
C GLU A 822 -8.42 36.28 19.13
N THR A 823 -8.28 36.55 17.83
CA THR A 823 -9.33 36.29 16.83
C THR A 823 -9.71 34.81 16.82
N MET A 824 -8.72 33.91 16.87
CA MET A 824 -8.99 32.47 16.88
C MET A 824 -9.60 31.99 18.22
N HIS A 825 -9.20 32.57 19.35
CA HIS A 825 -9.74 32.23 20.67
C HIS A 825 -11.18 32.73 20.90
N HIS A 826 -11.55 33.87 20.33
CA HIS A 826 -12.95 34.33 20.30
C HIS A 826 -13.85 33.36 19.53
N GLY A 827 -13.27 32.55 18.65
CA GLY A 827 -13.98 31.59 17.81
C GLY A 827 -14.62 32.24 16.60
N VAL A 828 -14.95 31.40 15.60
CA VAL A 828 -15.65 31.84 14.39
C VAL A 828 -16.84 30.90 14.18
N PRO A 829 -18.02 31.23 14.76
CA PRO A 829 -19.20 30.34 14.76
C PRO A 829 -19.68 29.94 13.37
N GLU A 830 -19.61 30.87 12.39
CA GLU A 830 -19.97 30.62 10.98
C GLU A 830 -19.17 29.45 10.35
N TYR A 831 -17.97 29.20 10.87
CA TYR A 831 -17.09 28.12 10.44
C TYR A 831 -16.99 26.98 11.46
N GLY A 832 -17.76 27.03 12.55
CA GLY A 832 -17.67 26.06 13.64
C GLY A 832 -16.28 25.98 14.27
N VAL A 833 -15.53 27.09 14.30
CA VAL A 833 -14.17 27.13 14.86
C VAL A 833 -14.22 27.44 16.35
N GLU A 834 -13.69 26.49 17.12
CA GLU A 834 -13.40 26.62 18.54
C GLU A 834 -11.96 26.17 18.78
N VAL A 835 -11.19 26.89 19.59
CA VAL A 835 -9.77 26.61 19.84
C VAL A 835 -9.59 25.80 21.11
N SER A 836 -8.57 24.93 21.15
CA SER A 836 -8.11 24.24 22.36
C SER A 836 -7.15 25.14 23.16
N PRO A 837 -7.56 25.81 24.26
CA PRO A 837 -6.70 26.81 24.91
C PRO A 837 -5.41 26.20 25.46
N GLY A 838 -5.48 24.97 26.00
CA GLY A 838 -4.33 24.24 26.52
C GLY A 838 -3.33 23.72 25.46
N LYS A 839 -3.59 23.94 24.17
CA LYS A 839 -2.69 23.58 23.08
C LYS A 839 -2.21 24.78 22.26
N THR A 840 -2.69 25.98 22.58
CA THR A 840 -2.16 27.21 22.00
C THR A 840 -0.75 27.43 22.54
N LEU A 841 0.20 27.69 21.64
CA LEU A 841 1.61 27.89 21.97
C LEU A 841 2.12 29.20 21.36
N VAL A 842 2.93 29.94 22.10
CA VAL A 842 3.59 31.17 21.64
C VAL A 842 5.06 31.19 22.07
N ASN A 843 5.93 31.98 21.44
CA ASN A 843 7.31 32.19 21.90
C ASN A 843 7.53 33.52 22.66
N PHE A 844 6.47 34.30 22.86
CA PHE A 844 6.48 35.60 23.54
C PHE A 844 5.45 35.62 24.67
N ASP A 845 5.52 36.63 25.55
CA ASP A 845 4.56 36.77 26.65
C ASP A 845 3.23 37.31 26.14
N MET A 846 2.17 36.53 26.38
CA MET A 846 0.80 36.80 25.96
C MET A 846 -0.19 36.27 27.00
N GLN A 847 -1.29 36.99 27.20
CA GLN A 847 -2.43 36.56 28.02
C GLN A 847 -3.72 36.70 27.21
N ILE A 848 -4.69 35.85 27.49
CA ILE A 848 -6.04 35.90 26.92
C ILE A 848 -7.01 35.72 28.10
N ASP A 849 -7.96 36.65 28.26
CA ASP A 849 -8.93 36.65 29.36
C ASP A 849 -8.28 36.51 30.75
N GLY A 850 -7.14 37.19 30.95
CA GLY A 850 -6.36 37.14 32.19
C GLY A 850 -5.59 35.83 32.44
N LYS A 851 -5.61 34.87 31.51
CA LYS A 851 -4.87 33.61 31.60
C LYS A 851 -3.63 33.63 30.71
N PRO A 852 -2.45 33.23 31.21
CA PRO A 852 -1.25 33.17 30.39
C PRO A 852 -1.33 32.07 29.34
N VAL A 853 -0.92 32.38 28.11
CA VAL A 853 -0.77 31.40 27.04
C VAL A 853 0.55 30.64 27.24
N CYS A 854 0.57 29.34 26.91
CA CYS A 854 1.74 28.51 27.10
C CYS A 854 2.91 29.00 26.22
N LYS A 855 4.02 29.38 26.87
CA LYS A 855 5.25 29.83 26.21
C LYS A 855 6.17 28.65 25.94
N VAL A 856 6.61 28.51 24.69
CA VAL A 856 7.57 27.48 24.29
C VAL A 856 8.98 27.85 24.78
N GLY A 857 9.72 26.86 25.27
CA GLY A 857 11.12 27.03 25.69
C GLY A 857 12.10 27.22 24.53
N THR A 858 13.40 27.28 24.84
CA THR A 858 14.49 27.64 23.90
C THR A 858 14.89 26.54 22.91
N THR A 859 14.26 25.37 22.93
CA THR A 859 14.65 24.20 22.13
C THR A 859 13.99 24.15 20.74
N GLY A 860 13.56 25.31 20.22
CA GLY A 860 12.85 25.44 18.94
C GLY A 860 11.34 25.20 19.03
N PHE A 861 10.59 25.85 18.15
CA PHE A 861 9.13 25.89 18.16
C PHE A 861 8.50 24.63 17.54
N PRO A 862 7.63 23.89 18.25
CA PRO A 862 7.10 22.61 17.79
C PRO A 862 5.93 22.77 16.80
N TYR A 863 6.01 22.11 15.65
CA TYR A 863 4.91 22.04 14.68
C TYR A 863 4.97 20.76 13.84
N CYS A 864 3.86 20.04 13.74
CA CYS A 864 3.70 18.85 12.89
C CYS A 864 4.82 17.77 13.00
N GLY A 865 5.40 17.58 14.20
CA GLY A 865 6.50 16.63 14.43
C GLY A 865 7.89 17.13 14.01
N THR A 866 8.01 18.43 13.76
CA THR A 866 9.25 19.17 13.53
C THR A 866 9.43 20.26 14.58
N ARG A 867 10.64 20.78 14.69
CA ARG A 867 10.98 21.96 15.50
C ARG A 867 11.63 22.99 14.59
N ILE A 868 11.19 24.24 14.72
CA ILE A 868 11.65 25.37 13.92
C ILE A 868 12.35 26.34 14.85
N ASP A 869 13.62 26.66 14.58
CA ASP A 869 14.33 27.69 15.33
C ASP A 869 13.67 29.06 15.10
N ASP A 870 13.38 29.79 16.18
CA ASP A 870 12.65 31.05 16.11
C ASP A 870 13.53 32.25 15.71
N ARG A 871 14.81 32.03 15.41
CA ARG A 871 15.73 33.05 14.89
C ARG A 871 16.23 32.70 13.50
N SER A 872 16.77 31.49 13.34
CA SER A 872 17.38 31.05 12.09
C SER A 872 16.39 30.37 11.14
N LEU A 873 15.20 29.99 11.61
CA LEU A 873 14.25 29.14 10.88
C LEU A 873 14.82 27.75 10.51
N ASP A 874 15.87 27.30 11.19
CA ASP A 874 16.41 25.96 11.01
C ASP A 874 15.36 24.91 11.41
N ILE A 875 15.21 23.89 10.57
CA ILE A 875 14.21 22.84 10.75
C ILE A 875 14.90 21.59 11.26
N THR A 876 14.51 21.15 12.44
CA THR A 876 14.93 19.89 13.03
C THR A 876 13.73 18.98 13.28
N LYS A 877 14.00 17.71 13.54
CA LYS A 877 12.97 16.72 13.82
C LYS A 877 12.65 16.72 15.32
N ASP A 878 11.37 16.66 15.68
CA ASP A 878 10.98 16.59 17.09
C ASP A 878 11.28 15.21 17.69
N GLY A 879 12.23 15.18 18.63
CA GLY A 879 12.72 13.97 19.29
C GLY A 879 12.05 13.67 20.64
N GLU A 880 11.64 14.71 21.37
CA GLU A 880 11.13 14.60 22.76
C GLU A 880 9.77 13.92 22.82
N ALA A 881 8.87 14.21 21.86
CA ALA A 881 7.55 13.58 21.76
C ALA A 881 7.60 12.05 21.56
N LYS A 882 8.77 11.48 21.19
CA LYS A 882 8.95 10.03 20.99
C LYS A 882 9.60 9.31 22.15
N ALA A 883 10.31 10.02 23.03
CA ALA A 883 10.98 9.40 24.18
C ALA A 883 9.98 8.74 25.15
N ALA A 884 8.75 9.28 25.21
CA ALA A 884 7.65 8.74 26.02
C ALA A 884 7.04 7.43 25.48
N ILE A 885 7.26 7.08 24.21
CA ILE A 885 6.66 5.89 23.58
C ILE A 885 7.73 4.81 23.44
N CYS A 886 7.45 3.60 23.93
CA CYS A 886 8.34 2.47 23.75
C CYS A 886 8.62 2.25 22.24
N VAL A 887 9.89 2.36 21.83
CA VAL A 887 10.32 2.32 20.42
C VAL A 887 9.82 1.05 19.71
N SER A 888 9.71 -0.08 20.44
CA SER A 888 9.17 -1.34 19.93
C SER A 888 7.73 -1.24 19.41
N ASN A 889 6.93 -0.34 19.95
CA ASN A 889 5.52 -0.20 19.54
C ASN A 889 5.39 0.51 18.18
N SER A 890 6.46 1.17 17.73
CA SER A 890 6.51 1.87 16.44
C SER A 890 7.06 1.02 15.29
N LEU A 891 7.48 -0.22 15.56
CA LEU A 891 8.10 -1.11 14.57
C LEU A 891 7.30 -2.40 14.38
N THR A 892 7.39 -2.93 13.16
CA THR A 892 6.85 -4.24 12.78
C THR A 892 8.00 -5.20 12.53
N VAL A 893 7.95 -6.38 13.13
CA VAL A 893 8.94 -7.45 12.98
C VAL A 893 8.45 -8.46 11.94
N ASP A 894 9.39 -9.01 11.18
CA ASP A 894 9.10 -10.01 10.16
C ASP A 894 9.80 -11.31 10.56
N TYR A 895 9.00 -12.25 11.07
CA TYR A 895 9.45 -13.54 11.57
C TYR A 895 9.55 -14.62 10.48
N GLY A 896 9.49 -14.24 9.20
CA GLY A 896 9.58 -15.16 8.07
C GLY A 896 10.97 -15.79 7.86
N ARG A 897 11.08 -16.63 6.82
CA ARG A 897 12.28 -17.43 6.49
C ARG A 897 13.56 -16.62 6.25
N SER A 898 13.45 -15.35 5.86
CA SER A 898 14.58 -14.50 5.46
C SER A 898 14.91 -13.43 6.49
N ALA A 899 15.00 -13.82 7.77
CA ALA A 899 15.17 -12.90 8.91
C ALA A 899 16.34 -11.91 8.74
N GLY A 900 17.52 -12.36 8.31
CA GLY A 900 18.68 -11.49 8.10
C GLY A 900 18.50 -10.41 7.01
N GLN A 901 17.81 -10.75 5.92
CA GLN A 901 17.51 -9.79 4.84
C GLN A 901 16.41 -8.81 5.25
N ASN A 902 15.37 -9.34 5.90
CA ASN A 902 14.29 -8.52 6.43
C ASN A 902 14.81 -7.53 7.48
N PHE A 903 15.74 -7.96 8.34
CA PHE A 903 16.49 -7.10 9.25
C PHE A 903 17.18 -5.96 8.50
N GLN A 904 18.08 -6.27 7.54
CA GLN A 904 18.82 -5.25 6.80
C GLN A 904 17.87 -4.24 6.10
N ARG A 905 16.82 -4.75 5.43
CA ARG A 905 15.80 -3.92 4.78
C ARG A 905 15.06 -3.02 5.77
N LYS A 906 14.63 -3.56 6.91
CA LYS A 906 13.90 -2.79 7.94
C LYS A 906 14.77 -1.69 8.54
N VAL A 907 16.06 -1.95 8.78
CA VAL A 907 17.00 -0.94 9.29
C VAL A 907 17.24 0.16 8.24
N ILE A 908 17.49 -0.19 6.98
CA ILE A 908 17.67 0.79 5.91
C ILE A 908 16.40 1.63 5.70
N ASN A 909 15.22 0.99 5.69
CA ASN A 909 13.95 1.70 5.54
C ASN A 909 13.64 2.58 6.75
N ALA A 910 14.04 2.18 7.96
CA ALA A 910 13.89 3.01 9.16
C ALA A 910 14.63 4.35 9.02
N PHE A 911 15.82 4.37 8.42
CA PHE A 911 16.52 5.61 8.05
C PHE A 911 15.79 6.35 6.93
N LYS A 912 15.47 5.68 5.81
CA LYS A 912 14.82 6.33 4.65
C LYS A 912 13.53 7.09 5.01
N ILE A 913 12.67 6.50 5.83
CA ILE A 913 11.37 7.09 6.21
C ILE A 913 11.52 8.39 6.99
N GLN A 914 12.60 8.54 7.77
CA GLN A 914 12.85 9.76 8.53
C GLN A 914 13.76 10.76 7.84
N SER A 915 14.36 10.39 6.70
CA SER A 915 15.35 11.20 6.00
C SER A 915 14.72 12.10 4.95
N HIS A 916 13.80 12.96 5.39
CA HIS A 916 13.20 13.99 4.55
C HIS A 916 14.24 15.03 4.13
N LEU A 917 14.11 15.59 2.92
CA LEU A 917 15.08 16.55 2.36
C LEU A 917 15.21 17.84 3.19
N MET A 918 14.12 18.25 3.86
CA MET A 918 14.06 19.48 4.66
C MET A 918 15.12 19.54 5.77
N PHE A 919 15.58 18.39 6.28
CA PHE A 919 16.56 18.31 7.37
C PHE A 919 18.02 18.32 6.87
N PHE A 920 18.25 18.17 5.57
CA PHE A 920 19.59 18.01 5.01
C PHE A 920 19.96 19.06 3.96
N ASP A 921 19.08 20.03 3.72
CA ASP A 921 19.36 21.12 2.81
C ASP A 921 20.22 22.17 3.52
N THR A 922 21.48 22.29 3.08
CA THR A 922 22.46 23.22 3.64
C THR A 922 22.29 24.66 3.14
N SER A 923 21.40 24.88 2.16
CA SER A 923 20.99 26.25 1.77
C SER A 923 19.93 26.82 2.72
N HIS A 924 19.22 25.96 3.45
CA HIS A 924 18.19 26.38 4.39
C HIS A 924 18.64 26.26 5.83
N ASN A 925 19.24 25.13 6.21
CA ASN A 925 19.72 24.89 7.58
C ASN A 925 21.23 25.12 7.66
N ALA A 926 21.71 25.52 8.85
CA ALA A 926 23.14 25.58 9.09
C ALA A 926 23.79 24.18 8.95
N PRO A 927 25.04 24.08 8.45
CA PRO A 927 25.73 22.80 8.31
C PRO A 927 25.79 21.98 9.61
N ARG A 928 25.93 22.67 10.75
CA ARG A 928 25.89 22.04 12.08
C ARG A 928 24.54 21.38 12.36
N THR A 929 23.43 22.09 12.12
CA THR A 929 22.07 21.57 12.26
C THR A 929 21.81 20.35 11.38
N VAL A 930 22.35 20.36 10.15
CA VAL A 930 22.26 19.22 9.23
C VAL A 930 23.00 18.00 9.79
N LEU A 931 24.21 18.18 10.33
CA LEU A 931 24.98 17.11 10.97
C LEU A 931 24.28 16.57 12.23
N ASP A 932 23.74 17.44 13.07
CA ASP A 932 22.99 17.06 14.27
C ASP A 932 21.71 16.29 13.90
N SER A 933 20.99 16.74 12.87
CA SER A 933 19.83 16.04 12.32
C SER A 933 20.19 14.66 11.77
N LEU A 934 21.35 14.55 11.10
CA LEU A 934 21.87 13.29 10.59
C LEU A 934 22.25 12.33 11.73
N ARG A 935 22.97 12.82 12.75
CA ARG A 935 23.32 12.06 13.96
C ARG A 935 22.05 11.58 14.69
N GLY A 936 21.04 12.46 14.83
CA GLY A 936 19.74 12.12 15.41
C GLY A 936 18.99 11.03 14.62
N ALA A 937 19.02 11.10 13.28
CA ALA A 937 18.44 10.08 12.41
C ALA A 937 19.17 8.73 12.55
N PHE A 938 20.49 8.71 12.62
CA PHE A 938 21.26 7.49 12.85
C PHE A 938 21.01 6.91 14.25
N ALA A 939 20.96 7.73 15.29
CA ALA A 939 20.67 7.28 16.65
C ALA A 939 19.28 6.63 16.75
N GLU A 940 18.27 7.24 16.11
CA GLU A 940 16.93 6.64 16.04
C GLU A 940 16.91 5.34 15.23
N THR A 941 17.68 5.27 14.14
CA THR A 941 17.85 4.04 13.36
C THR A 941 18.50 2.94 14.20
N ALA A 942 19.52 3.28 14.99
CA ALA A 942 20.22 2.36 15.88
C ALA A 942 19.30 1.84 17.00
N ARG A 943 18.47 2.71 17.61
CA ARG A 943 17.46 2.30 18.61
C ARG A 943 16.44 1.32 18.02
N LYS A 944 15.94 1.62 16.80
CA LYS A 944 15.02 0.72 16.09
C LYS A 944 15.67 -0.59 15.68
N MET A 945 16.91 -0.57 15.21
CA MET A 945 17.69 -1.76 14.89
C MET A 945 17.82 -2.65 16.11
N TRP A 946 18.25 -2.09 17.25
CA TRP A 946 18.38 -2.82 18.51
C TRP A 946 17.04 -3.40 18.97
N ALA A 947 15.97 -2.60 18.97
CA ALA A 947 14.64 -3.06 19.35
C ALA A 947 14.13 -4.18 18.43
N TYR A 948 14.40 -4.12 17.12
CA TYR A 948 14.06 -5.18 16.16
C TYR A 948 14.81 -6.48 16.46
N ILE A 949 16.13 -6.43 16.72
CA ILE A 949 16.94 -7.61 17.03
C ILE A 949 16.40 -8.33 18.28
N ARG A 950 16.01 -7.57 19.31
CA ARG A 950 15.48 -8.13 20.56
C ARG A 950 14.14 -8.85 20.40
N CYS A 951 13.37 -8.51 19.37
CA CYS A 951 12.12 -9.21 19.09
C CYS A 951 12.37 -10.56 18.42
N LEU A 952 13.52 -10.76 17.77
CA LEU A 952 13.84 -12.01 17.09
C LEU A 952 14.25 -13.11 18.10
N PRO A 953 13.82 -14.37 17.87
CA PRO A 953 14.32 -15.51 18.63
C PRO A 953 15.84 -15.62 18.57
N LYS A 954 16.50 -16.06 19.65
CA LYS A 954 17.97 -16.12 19.78
C LYS A 954 18.65 -16.78 18.57
N GLY A 955 18.14 -17.93 18.10
CA GLY A 955 18.71 -18.64 16.94
C GLY A 955 18.50 -17.95 15.58
N ARG A 956 17.73 -16.86 15.51
CA ARG A 956 17.46 -16.08 14.29
C ARG A 956 17.99 -14.65 14.37
N GLN A 957 18.68 -14.29 15.45
CA GLN A 957 19.29 -12.96 15.58
C GLN A 957 20.44 -12.81 14.57
N PRO A 958 20.65 -11.60 14.01
CA PRO A 958 21.70 -11.37 13.03
C PRO A 958 23.08 -11.54 13.66
N SER A 959 24.02 -12.14 12.92
CA SER A 959 25.41 -12.25 13.35
C SER A 959 26.10 -10.88 13.40
N THR A 960 27.18 -10.78 14.18
CA THR A 960 28.03 -9.58 14.25
C THR A 960 28.41 -9.05 12.87
N ALA A 961 28.82 -9.94 11.95
CA ALA A 961 29.19 -9.58 10.58
C ALA A 961 28.02 -8.98 9.78
N LEU A 962 26.80 -9.50 9.97
CA LEU A 962 25.62 -8.94 9.32
C LEU A 962 25.23 -7.57 9.90
N ILE A 963 25.40 -7.38 11.21
CA ILE A 963 25.14 -6.09 11.87
C ILE A 963 26.12 -5.03 11.35
N THR A 964 27.43 -5.29 11.36
CA THR A 964 28.45 -4.33 10.89
C THR A 964 28.28 -4.01 9.41
N ARG A 965 28.03 -5.01 8.56
CA ARG A 965 27.71 -4.79 7.13
C ARG A 965 26.44 -3.96 6.93
N THR A 966 25.43 -4.14 7.78
CA THR A 966 24.20 -3.36 7.73
C THR A 966 24.45 -1.91 8.11
N ILE A 967 25.24 -1.64 9.17
CA ILE A 967 25.61 -0.27 9.58
C ILE A 967 26.33 0.45 8.44
N LEU A 968 27.37 -0.18 7.85
CA LEU A 968 28.07 0.38 6.69
C LEU A 968 27.11 0.67 5.55
N LYS A 969 26.21 -0.26 5.24
CA LYS A 969 25.26 -0.09 4.14
C LYS A 969 24.28 1.06 4.40
N VAL A 970 23.84 1.24 5.64
CA VAL A 970 22.97 2.35 6.03
C VAL A 970 23.69 3.69 5.84
N SER A 971 24.97 3.78 6.20
CA SER A 971 25.78 5.00 5.99
C SER A 971 26.01 5.31 4.50
N GLU A 972 26.30 4.30 3.67
CA GLU A 972 26.39 4.46 2.21
C GLU A 972 25.08 4.93 1.59
N VAL A 973 23.97 4.33 2.02
CA VAL A 973 22.63 4.70 1.55
C VAL A 973 22.28 6.12 2.01
N ALA A 974 22.64 6.48 3.24
CA ALA A 974 22.43 7.83 3.76
C ALA A 974 23.15 8.88 2.90
N PHE A 975 24.44 8.67 2.62
CA PHE A 975 25.19 9.53 1.72
C PHE A 975 24.53 9.60 0.34
N SER A 976 24.21 8.45 -0.26
CA SER A 976 23.57 8.37 -1.58
C SER A 976 22.21 9.08 -1.64
N ILE A 977 21.48 9.15 -0.53
CA ILE A 977 20.18 9.84 -0.43
C ILE A 977 20.40 11.35 -0.37
N ILE A 978 21.32 11.83 0.45
CA ILE A 978 21.53 13.27 0.66
C ILE A 978 22.33 13.92 -0.49
N SER A 979 23.24 13.19 -1.15
CA SER A 979 24.08 13.69 -2.24
C SER A 979 23.57 13.31 -3.64
N SER A 980 22.41 12.65 -3.72
CA SER A 980 21.89 12.07 -4.97
C SER A 980 21.77 13.07 -6.12
N LYS A 981 22.36 12.78 -7.28
CA LYS A 981 22.17 13.56 -8.52
C LYS A 981 20.68 13.70 -8.89
N SER A 982 19.87 12.67 -8.70
CA SER A 982 18.43 12.78 -8.95
C SER A 982 17.68 13.65 -7.97
N ARG A 983 18.17 13.75 -6.72
CA ARG A 983 17.54 14.63 -5.74
C ARG A 983 17.74 16.08 -6.18
N LYS A 984 18.95 16.42 -6.60
CA LYS A 984 19.27 17.75 -7.18
C LYS A 984 18.48 18.01 -8.47
N LEU A 985 18.35 17.02 -9.36
CA LEU A 985 17.54 17.16 -10.58
C LEU A 985 16.06 17.43 -10.27
N ARG A 986 15.52 16.78 -9.22
CA ARG A 986 14.11 16.91 -8.83
C ARG A 986 13.84 18.14 -7.97
N TYR A 987 14.87 18.66 -7.29
CA TYR A 987 14.82 19.83 -6.43
C TYR A 987 16.06 20.69 -6.70
N PRO A 988 16.05 21.53 -7.75
CA PRO A 988 17.22 22.31 -8.15
C PRO A 988 17.76 23.23 -7.05
N GLU A 989 16.86 23.71 -6.18
CA GLU A 989 17.24 24.57 -5.05
C GLU A 989 17.88 23.82 -3.87
N TYR A 990 17.88 22.49 -3.89
CA TYR A 990 18.43 21.70 -2.79
C TYR A 990 19.95 21.66 -2.89
N SER A 991 20.63 22.07 -1.81
CA SER A 991 22.08 21.93 -1.70
C SER A 991 22.44 21.07 -0.48
N CYS A 992 23.55 20.34 -0.57
CA CYS A 992 24.09 19.58 0.55
C CYS A 992 25.60 19.55 0.41
N CYS A 993 26.29 20.28 1.29
CA CYS A 993 27.76 20.35 1.35
C CYS A 993 28.40 19.27 2.25
N ILE A 994 27.62 18.33 2.78
CA ILE A 994 28.12 17.29 3.69
C ILE A 994 28.90 16.20 2.92
N HIS A 995 30.14 15.95 3.34
CA HIS A 995 31.02 14.96 2.72
C HIS A 995 30.78 13.54 3.23
N LYS A 996 31.20 12.54 2.45
CA LYS A 996 31.05 11.12 2.81
C LYS A 996 31.70 10.78 4.15
N GLY A 997 32.90 11.31 4.43
CA GLY A 997 33.59 11.11 5.71
C GLY A 997 32.77 11.58 6.92
N GLN A 998 32.16 12.77 6.82
CA GLN A 998 31.29 13.33 7.86
C GLN A 998 30.05 12.46 8.10
N VAL A 999 29.42 11.93 7.04
CA VAL A 999 28.29 11.00 7.18
C VAL A 999 28.70 9.71 7.88
N MET A 1000 29.85 9.14 7.50
CA MET A 1000 30.35 7.90 8.11
C MET A 1000 30.67 8.10 9.59
N SER A 1001 31.34 9.20 9.93
CA SER A 1001 31.66 9.58 11.31
C SER A 1001 30.38 9.78 12.15
N ALA A 1002 29.44 10.58 11.65
CA ALA A 1002 28.15 10.81 12.33
C ALA A 1002 27.34 9.52 12.54
N ALA A 1003 27.41 8.58 11.59
CA ALA A 1003 26.79 7.27 11.75
C ALA A 1003 27.48 6.47 12.85
N ASN A 1004 28.80 6.33 12.78
CA ASN A 1004 29.55 5.53 13.74
C ASN A 1004 29.38 6.04 15.17
N ASP A 1005 29.46 7.36 15.38
CA ASP A 1005 29.20 8.01 16.67
C ASP A 1005 27.81 7.69 17.19
N ALA A 1006 26.78 7.90 16.37
CA ALA A 1006 25.39 7.67 16.79
C ALA A 1006 25.11 6.20 17.13
N PHE A 1007 25.67 5.26 16.36
CA PHE A 1007 25.55 3.83 16.65
C PHE A 1007 26.36 3.45 17.90
N LEU A 1008 27.53 4.06 18.12
CA LEU A 1008 28.35 3.85 19.30
C LEU A 1008 27.66 4.37 20.57
N ASP A 1009 27.03 5.54 20.52
CA ASP A 1009 26.27 6.12 21.65
C ASP A 1009 25.11 5.23 22.09
N VAL A 1010 24.43 4.59 21.14
CA VAL A 1010 23.28 3.72 21.42
C VAL A 1010 23.73 2.33 21.86
N LEU A 1011 24.64 1.69 21.14
CA LEU A 1011 25.11 0.34 21.42
C LEU A 1011 26.10 0.29 22.59
N GLY A 1012 26.84 1.36 22.84
CA GLY A 1012 27.77 1.51 23.96
C GLY A 1012 27.10 1.42 25.32
N LYS A 1013 25.79 1.72 25.41
CA LYS A 1013 24.96 1.49 26.60
C LYS A 1013 24.46 0.04 26.74
N LYS A 1014 24.86 -0.85 25.83
CA LYS A 1014 24.37 -2.24 25.68
C LYS A 1014 25.52 -3.23 25.46
N GLN A 1015 26.65 -3.02 26.14
CA GLN A 1015 27.93 -3.68 25.87
C GLN A 1015 27.88 -5.21 25.90
N ALA A 1016 27.10 -5.79 26.83
CA ALA A 1016 27.01 -7.23 27.05
C ALA A 1016 26.70 -8.06 25.78
N ASN A 1017 25.91 -7.52 24.84
CA ASN A 1017 25.51 -8.26 23.62
C ASN A 1017 26.16 -7.72 22.33
N TYR A 1018 26.93 -6.63 22.40
CA TYR A 1018 27.44 -5.92 21.22
C TYR A 1018 28.92 -5.58 21.28
N GLY A 1019 29.69 -6.13 22.23
CA GLY A 1019 31.12 -5.89 22.40
C GLY A 1019 31.95 -5.89 21.09
N PRO A 1020 31.84 -6.94 20.25
CA PRO A 1020 32.55 -6.98 18.97
C PRO A 1020 32.14 -5.87 17.98
N VAL A 1021 30.85 -5.51 17.93
CA VAL A 1021 30.35 -4.42 17.09
C VAL A 1021 30.86 -3.06 17.59
N ILE A 1022 30.90 -2.87 18.91
CA ILE A 1022 31.42 -1.65 19.55
C ILE A 1022 32.91 -1.49 19.29
N ALA A 1023 33.69 -2.57 19.43
CA ALA A 1023 35.12 -2.56 19.11
C ALA A 1023 35.36 -2.19 17.64
N TRP A 1024 34.57 -2.77 16.72
CA TRP A 1024 34.60 -2.42 15.31
C TRP A 1024 34.25 -0.94 15.06
N LEU A 1025 33.20 -0.40 15.69
CA LEU A 1025 32.82 1.02 15.58
C LEU A 1025 33.93 1.95 16.08
N LYS A 1026 34.55 1.65 17.23
CA LYS A 1026 35.69 2.42 17.75
C LYS A 1026 36.88 2.41 16.79
N ALA A 1027 37.16 1.28 16.16
CA ALA A 1027 38.21 1.17 15.15
C ALA A 1027 37.90 2.00 13.89
N GLN A 1028 36.64 2.03 13.45
CA GLN A 1028 36.22 2.88 12.32
C GLN A 1028 36.36 4.37 12.65
N ASN A 1029 35.98 4.80 13.85
CA ASN A 1029 36.15 6.20 14.28
C ASN A 1029 37.61 6.63 14.30
N LYS A 1030 38.51 5.80 14.82
CA LYS A 1030 39.96 6.09 14.80
C LYS A 1030 40.48 6.28 13.37
N LYS A 1031 39.98 5.49 12.40
CA LYS A 1031 40.34 5.65 10.99
C LYS A 1031 39.79 6.95 10.38
N SER A 1032 38.55 7.32 10.73
CA SER A 1032 37.92 8.55 10.22
C SER A 1032 38.44 9.83 10.88
N SER A 1033 39.07 9.77 12.06
CA SER A 1033 39.75 10.91 12.68
C SER A 1033 41.19 11.11 12.18
N ALA A 1034 41.76 10.11 11.50
CA ALA A 1034 43.11 10.17 10.93
C ALA A 1034 43.13 10.63 9.46
N THR A 1035 41.96 10.87 8.86
CA THR A 1035 41.73 11.33 7.48
C THR A 1035 40.83 12.55 7.50
#